data_AF-A0A7S3AKE3-F1
#
_entry.id   AF-A0A7S3AKE3-F1
#
_cell.length_a   1.000
_cell.length_b   1.000
_cell.length_c   1.000
_cell.angle_alpha   90.00
_cell.angle_beta   90.00
_cell.angle_gamma   90.00
#
_symmetry.space_group_name_H-M   'P 1'
#
loop_
_entity.id
_entity.type
_entity.pdbx_description
1 polymer ?
#
loop_
_entity_poly.entity_id
_entity_poly.type
_entity_poly.pdbx_seq_one_letter_code
_entity_poly.pdbx_strand_id
1 'polypeptide(L)'
;MEKSLMRFAGAGKVETVCDIVRDQFLVDSMMQLAQVIDAFCASKTIAVVRLKDRFVTPLAGGWRDVTISYYLLSDERKHICEAQLVHTSMQVARKGLDGHMIYNRMRAASEVLERLGMLEPEGRVARATELRAQQLSSATELLHIGACTPAKLRIAGFTAGEVWEAGISAGELRKVGYTAGELRAGGVSAPELRAAGFTVGGLRAVGASAPELRESGFSSKELKVGGFSAGEVREAGVSATELRRIGFSAGELRAGGVSAGELRAGGFSANELKDGGFSASAVLAGGYSIEELKVADFSAVQVREAGVSAKELSPGGYSGEELRMAGFSAAEVRGAGVSIEELKVAGFSAGAVREAGLFAKELRAGGYTSQELRAAGFSAADVREGGVSAEELRAAGYTALAVREAGVSAFGLRAGGYSSQELRAAGFSGQELRTAGYSAAEVREAGIEASELKTIDFSAKELRDAGVSIEELRNIGFSAGWLRAAGATAAEIKTGGFSSHELRTAGFSAGELREAGVSADEIKTAGFTARAAREAGASAPELKQGGYTGAELRMAGFSAAEVRASGLSVAELRMAGFSAADVREAGTNKEEKKKGLSALELKQGGYSAVELRTAGFSAGEVRAAGVSIDDLKVAGFSGGECRAAGLSTNELEVGGFTSSEARCVLTLKGHTGSVHSVCILDGHRLASGGGWYDKTVKVW
;
A
#
# COMPACT_ATOMS: atom_id res chain seq x y z
N MET A 1 -5.52 25.29 93.12
CA MET A 1 -6.15 26.62 93.30
C MET A 1 -6.15 27.37 91.96
N GLU A 2 -7.23 27.32 91.18
CA GLU A 2 -7.40 28.21 90.00
C GLU A 2 -8.88 28.52 89.69
N LYS A 3 -9.84 28.06 90.51
CA LYS A 3 -11.29 28.20 90.24
C LYS A 3 -12.13 28.78 91.39
N SER A 4 -11.51 29.41 92.39
CA SER A 4 -12.29 30.06 93.47
C SER A 4 -11.65 31.29 94.11
N LEU A 5 -10.62 31.89 93.49
CA LEU A 5 -10.28 33.28 93.80
C LEU A 5 -11.11 34.21 92.91
N MET A 6 -12.38 34.40 93.29
CA MET A 6 -13.05 35.65 92.97
C MET A 6 -12.23 36.77 93.59
N ARG A 7 -11.64 37.64 92.76
CA ARG A 7 -11.16 38.94 93.24
C ARG A 7 -12.37 39.67 93.83
N PHE A 8 -12.21 40.25 95.02
CA PHE A 8 -13.27 40.89 95.83
C PHE A 8 -13.97 42.08 95.16
N ALA A 9 -13.58 42.48 93.93
CA ALA A 9 -14.25 43.46 93.12
C ALA A 9 -14.96 42.78 91.94
N GLY A 10 -16.21 42.33 92.16
CA GLY A 10 -17.07 41.80 91.08
C GLY A 10 -17.74 40.46 91.34
N ALA A 11 -18.20 40.18 92.56
CA ALA A 11 -19.04 39.01 92.82
C ALA A 11 -20.35 39.08 92.01
N GLY A 12 -20.66 38.04 91.22
CA GLY A 12 -21.87 37.95 90.37
C GLY A 12 -21.70 38.33 88.90
N LYS A 13 -20.49 38.73 88.47
CA LYS A 13 -20.19 39.09 87.07
C LYS A 13 -19.73 37.87 86.25
N VAL A 14 -20.64 37.33 85.43
CA VAL A 14 -20.38 36.16 84.54
C VAL A 14 -19.36 36.39 83.43
N GLU A 15 -18.99 37.65 83.20
CA GLU A 15 -18.00 38.12 82.21
C GLU A 15 -16.54 37.64 82.50
N THR A 16 -16.30 36.99 83.64
CA THR A 16 -14.97 36.49 84.06
C THR A 16 -14.90 34.96 84.18
N VAL A 17 -15.96 34.25 83.78
CA VAL A 17 -16.02 32.79 83.80
C VAL A 17 -15.26 32.25 82.59
N CYS A 18 -14.16 31.54 82.85
CA CYS A 18 -13.41 30.81 81.82
C CYS A 18 -13.89 29.35 81.80
N ASP A 19 -14.38 28.88 80.65
CA ASP A 19 -14.97 27.55 80.37
C ASP A 19 -16.50 27.45 80.18
N ILE A 20 -17.15 28.52 79.72
CA ILE A 20 -18.60 28.52 79.39
C ILE A 20 -18.94 27.44 78.34
N VAL A 21 -18.02 27.19 77.40
CA VAL A 21 -18.09 26.07 76.43
C VAL A 21 -16.76 25.33 76.45
N ARG A 22 -16.80 24.02 76.67
CA ARG A 22 -15.63 23.13 76.57
C ARG A 22 -15.87 22.08 75.49
N ASP A 23 -14.90 21.93 74.61
CA ASP A 23 -14.88 20.89 73.58
C ASP A 23 -13.60 20.06 73.67
N GLN A 24 -13.65 18.83 73.16
CA GLN A 24 -12.51 17.92 73.15
C GLN A 24 -12.29 17.32 71.75
N PHE A 25 -11.09 17.54 71.23
CA PHE A 25 -10.65 17.04 69.93
C PHE A 25 -9.75 15.82 70.12
N LEU A 26 -10.06 14.75 69.40
CA LEU A 26 -9.24 13.55 69.32
C LEU A 26 -8.32 13.62 68.11
N VAL A 27 -7.06 13.28 68.32
CA VAL A 27 -6.03 13.25 67.27
C VAL A 27 -5.30 11.91 67.31
N ASP A 28 -4.98 11.37 66.14
CA ASP A 28 -4.38 10.04 66.01
C ASP A 28 -2.84 10.08 65.94
N SER A 29 -2.26 11.28 65.90
CA SER A 29 -0.81 11.49 65.97
C SER A 29 -0.43 12.84 66.58
N MET A 30 0.80 12.94 67.08
CA MET A 30 1.35 14.21 67.56
C MET A 30 1.58 15.24 66.42
N MET A 31 1.74 14.76 65.17
CA MET A 31 1.80 15.64 63.99
C MET A 31 0.44 16.32 63.77
N GLN A 32 -0.65 15.56 63.86
CA GLN A 32 -2.00 16.10 63.76
C GLN A 32 -2.31 17.04 64.92
N LEU A 33 -1.82 16.74 66.14
CA LEU A 33 -1.92 17.64 67.28
C LEU A 33 -1.27 19.01 66.99
N ALA A 34 -0.05 19.02 66.44
CA ALA A 34 0.64 20.25 66.06
C ALA A 34 -0.11 21.01 64.95
N GLN A 35 -0.60 20.32 63.92
CA GLN A 35 -1.38 20.92 62.83
C GLN A 35 -2.67 21.59 63.33
N VAL A 36 -3.36 20.98 64.31
CA VAL A 36 -4.56 21.59 64.90
C VAL A 36 -4.20 22.83 65.72
N ILE A 37 -3.10 22.81 66.48
CA ILE A 37 -2.61 24.00 67.20
C ILE A 37 -2.29 25.13 66.22
N ASP A 38 -1.57 24.83 65.14
CA ASP A 38 -1.24 25.81 64.10
C ASP A 38 -2.52 26.38 63.45
N ALA A 39 -3.53 25.55 63.20
CA ALA A 39 -4.82 25.99 62.68
C ALA A 39 -5.57 26.91 63.65
N PHE A 40 -5.53 26.64 64.96
CA PHE A 40 -6.09 27.51 65.98
C PHE A 40 -5.35 28.86 66.04
N CYS A 41 -4.02 28.85 65.97
CA CYS A 41 -3.19 30.06 66.00
C CYS A 41 -3.32 30.89 64.71
N ALA A 42 -3.52 30.26 63.55
CA ALA A 42 -3.63 30.93 62.25
C ALA A 42 -5.07 31.39 61.92
N SER A 43 -6.06 31.01 62.71
CA SER A 43 -7.46 31.32 62.45
C SER A 43 -7.74 32.82 62.56
N LYS A 44 -8.40 33.38 61.53
CA LYS A 44 -8.85 34.78 61.51
C LYS A 44 -10.20 35.01 62.17
N THR A 45 -10.79 33.98 62.79
CA THR A 45 -12.14 34.03 63.38
C THR A 45 -12.12 33.93 64.92
N ILE A 46 -11.01 33.50 65.50
CA ILE A 46 -10.80 33.38 66.95
C ILE A 46 -9.52 34.10 67.36
N ALA A 47 -9.42 34.43 68.65
CA ALA A 47 -8.19 34.88 69.27
C ALA A 47 -7.78 33.89 70.37
N VAL A 48 -6.60 33.30 70.24
CA VAL A 48 -6.02 32.41 71.26
C VAL A 48 -5.47 33.26 72.40
N VAL A 49 -5.89 32.96 73.63
CA VAL A 49 -5.53 33.71 74.84
C VAL A 49 -4.49 32.96 75.67
N ARG A 50 -4.56 31.63 75.68
CA ARG A 50 -3.65 30.80 76.47
C ARG A 50 -3.54 29.40 75.89
N LEU A 51 -2.31 28.89 75.83
CA LEU A 51 -2.02 27.50 75.50
C LEU A 51 -1.31 26.84 76.68
N LYS A 52 -1.85 25.72 77.17
CA LYS A 52 -1.24 24.90 78.22
C LYS A 52 -0.87 23.54 77.61
N ASP A 53 0.43 23.32 77.42
CA ASP A 53 0.96 22.04 76.96
C ASP A 53 1.28 21.14 78.16
N ARG A 54 0.44 20.13 78.39
CA ARG A 54 0.63 19.13 79.45
C ARG A 54 1.24 17.83 78.92
N PHE A 55 1.61 17.77 77.64
CA PHE A 55 2.52 16.72 77.16
C PHE A 55 3.94 16.96 77.68
N VAL A 56 4.36 18.22 77.80
CA VAL A 56 5.66 18.58 78.38
C VAL A 56 5.60 18.57 79.91
N THR A 57 4.55 19.13 80.52
CA THR A 57 4.38 19.20 81.98
C THR A 57 3.04 18.60 82.42
N PRO A 58 2.96 17.28 82.69
CA PRO A 58 1.71 16.59 83.00
C PRO A 58 1.12 17.00 84.35
N LEU A 59 -0.19 16.81 84.49
CA LEU A 59 -0.88 17.00 85.78
C LEU A 59 -0.54 15.86 86.76
N ALA A 60 -0.71 16.11 88.06
CA ALA A 60 -0.66 15.08 89.09
C ALA A 60 -1.72 13.99 88.78
N GLY A 61 -1.25 12.79 88.42
CA GLY A 61 -2.06 11.71 87.84
C GLY A 61 -1.62 11.26 86.45
N GLY A 62 -0.62 11.92 85.83
CA GLY A 62 0.00 11.48 84.57
C GLY A 62 -0.81 11.78 83.31
N TRP A 63 -1.95 12.48 83.45
CA TRP A 63 -2.77 12.92 82.32
C TRP A 63 -2.02 13.99 81.49
N ARG A 64 -2.08 13.83 80.16
CA ARG A 64 -1.43 14.67 79.16
C ARG A 64 -2.46 15.10 78.12
N ASP A 65 -2.47 16.39 77.82
CA ASP A 65 -3.32 17.04 76.84
C ASP A 65 -2.72 18.39 76.47
N VAL A 66 -3.19 19.01 75.38
CA VAL A 66 -3.00 20.44 75.17
C VAL A 66 -4.34 21.14 75.35
N THR A 67 -4.39 22.12 76.24
CA THR A 67 -5.58 22.95 76.44
C THR A 67 -5.38 24.31 75.79
N ILE A 68 -6.28 24.69 74.88
CA ILE A 68 -6.30 25.99 74.20
C ILE A 68 -7.49 26.79 74.70
N SER A 69 -7.24 27.95 75.32
CA SER A 69 -8.28 28.90 75.71
C SER A 69 -8.34 30.02 74.67
N TYR A 70 -9.53 30.28 74.11
CA TYR A 70 -9.73 31.24 73.02
C TYR A 70 -11.10 31.91 73.11
N TYR A 71 -11.31 33.03 72.41
CA TYR A 71 -12.64 33.63 72.20
C TYR A 71 -12.88 33.89 70.71
N LEU A 72 -14.14 33.99 70.30
CA LEU A 72 -14.52 34.32 68.93
C LEU A 72 -14.39 35.83 68.70
N LEU A 73 -13.74 36.24 67.60
CA LEU A 73 -13.57 37.67 67.27
C LEU A 73 -14.90 38.37 66.98
N SER A 74 -15.93 37.62 66.58
CA SER A 74 -17.29 38.11 66.37
C SER A 74 -18.12 38.23 67.66
N ASP A 75 -17.63 37.72 68.80
CA ASP A 75 -18.31 37.86 70.10
C ASP A 75 -17.88 39.16 70.77
N GLU A 76 -18.78 40.15 70.82
CA GLU A 76 -18.55 41.44 71.46
C GLU A 76 -18.18 41.33 72.94
N ARG A 77 -18.65 40.27 73.63
CA ARG A 77 -18.38 40.04 75.06
C ARG A 77 -17.15 39.16 75.32
N LYS A 78 -16.54 38.60 74.27
CA LYS A 78 -15.27 37.84 74.30
C LYS A 78 -15.25 36.72 75.34
N HIS A 79 -16.29 35.91 75.39
CA HIS A 79 -16.35 34.78 76.32
C HIS A 79 -15.23 33.77 76.01
N ILE A 80 -14.60 33.24 77.06
CA ILE A 80 -13.49 32.30 76.91
C ILE A 80 -14.03 30.87 76.76
N CYS A 81 -13.83 30.31 75.57
CA CYS A 81 -13.99 28.91 75.22
C CYS A 81 -12.71 28.13 75.53
N GLU A 82 -12.85 26.82 75.79
CA GLU A 82 -11.71 25.93 76.01
C GLU A 82 -11.79 24.70 75.10
N ALA A 83 -10.76 24.48 74.29
CA ALA A 83 -10.59 23.28 73.48
C ALA A 83 -9.49 22.40 74.08
N GLN A 84 -9.79 21.13 74.29
CA GLN A 84 -8.84 20.14 74.79
C GLN A 84 -8.43 19.18 73.67
N LEU A 85 -7.13 19.11 73.38
CA LEU A 85 -6.55 18.19 72.39
C LEU A 85 -5.98 16.96 73.09
N VAL A 86 -6.48 15.78 72.75
CA VAL A 86 -6.11 14.50 73.37
C VAL A 86 -5.79 13.48 72.29
N HIS A 87 -4.69 12.75 72.45
CA HIS A 87 -4.37 11.66 71.53
C HIS A 87 -5.36 10.50 71.69
N THR A 88 -5.87 9.92 70.60
CA THR A 88 -6.91 8.87 70.64
C THR A 88 -6.50 7.67 71.51
N SER A 89 -5.23 7.24 71.43
CA SER A 89 -4.65 6.20 72.30
C SER A 89 -4.73 6.50 73.82
N MET A 90 -4.80 7.77 74.23
CA MET A 90 -4.98 8.16 75.63
C MET A 90 -6.42 8.01 76.14
N GLN A 91 -7.42 8.00 75.24
CA GLN A 91 -8.79 7.68 75.60
C GLN A 91 -8.98 6.20 75.90
N VAL A 92 -8.22 5.32 75.24
CA VAL A 92 -8.22 3.88 75.52
C VAL A 92 -7.73 3.61 76.94
N ALA A 93 -6.72 4.35 77.42
CA ALA A 93 -6.24 4.28 78.81
C ALA A 93 -7.27 4.79 79.85
N ARG A 94 -8.27 5.58 79.43
CA ARG A 94 -9.27 6.19 80.32
C ARG A 94 -10.51 5.31 80.55
N LYS A 95 -10.78 4.33 79.67
CA LYS A 95 -11.92 3.40 79.79
C LYS A 95 -11.81 2.37 80.93
N GLY A 96 -10.68 2.31 81.64
CA GLY A 96 -10.43 1.33 82.71
C GLY A 96 -10.04 1.91 84.08
N LEU A 97 -10.17 3.22 84.30
CA LEU A 97 -9.74 3.86 85.55
C LEU A 97 -10.88 4.68 86.17
N ASP A 98 -11.30 4.28 87.37
CA ASP A 98 -12.40 4.83 88.16
C ASP A 98 -12.03 6.18 88.83
N GLY A 99 -11.51 7.11 88.03
CA GLY A 99 -10.88 8.36 88.49
C GLY A 99 -11.86 9.46 88.91
N HIS A 100 -13.15 9.33 88.60
CA HIS A 100 -14.15 10.37 88.90
C HIS A 100 -14.79 10.24 90.30
N MET A 101 -14.67 9.09 90.98
CA MET A 101 -15.29 8.84 92.29
C MET A 101 -14.37 9.10 93.49
N ILE A 102 -13.04 9.08 93.32
CA ILE A 102 -12.06 9.28 94.41
C ILE A 102 -11.69 10.76 94.58
N TYR A 103 -11.80 11.57 93.52
CA TYR A 103 -11.38 12.98 93.51
C TYR A 103 -12.33 13.91 94.28
N ASN A 104 -13.62 13.55 94.43
CA ASN A 104 -14.60 14.36 95.17
C ASN A 104 -14.63 14.08 96.68
N ARG A 105 -14.19 12.90 97.14
CA ARG A 105 -14.18 12.53 98.57
C ARG A 105 -12.92 13.00 99.32
N MET A 106 -11.76 13.08 98.65
CA MET A 106 -10.53 13.52 99.31
C MET A 106 -10.37 15.04 99.38
N ARG A 107 -11.02 15.79 98.47
CA ARG A 107 -10.93 17.26 98.44
C ARG A 107 -11.73 17.94 99.57
N ALA A 108 -12.91 17.39 99.89
CA ALA A 108 -13.75 17.91 100.98
C ALA A 108 -13.17 17.62 102.38
N ALA A 109 -12.40 16.54 102.55
CA ALA A 109 -11.80 16.16 103.82
C ALA A 109 -10.52 16.99 104.14
N SER A 110 -9.70 17.29 103.12
CA SER A 110 -8.48 18.08 103.31
C SER A 110 -8.74 19.57 103.53
N GLU A 111 -9.76 20.16 102.88
CA GLU A 111 -10.12 21.59 103.04
C GLU A 111 -10.76 21.90 104.41
N VAL A 112 -11.36 20.90 105.08
CA VAL A 112 -11.85 21.00 106.47
C VAL A 112 -10.69 20.96 107.48
N LEU A 113 -9.66 20.15 107.21
CA LEU A 113 -8.49 20.02 108.08
C LEU A 113 -7.55 21.23 108.02
N GLU A 114 -7.47 21.92 106.87
CA GLU A 114 -6.73 23.19 106.71
C GLU A 114 -7.39 24.37 107.45
N ARG A 115 -8.72 24.42 107.58
CA ARG A 115 -9.42 25.46 108.38
C ARG A 115 -9.36 25.22 109.89
N LEU A 116 -9.00 24.02 110.34
CA LEU A 116 -8.91 23.63 111.75
C LEU A 116 -7.48 23.68 112.32
N GLY A 117 -6.46 24.05 111.51
CA GLY A 117 -5.09 24.27 111.98
C GLY A 117 -4.32 23.01 112.38
N MET A 118 -4.62 21.86 111.78
CA MET A 118 -4.07 20.56 112.21
C MET A 118 -3.06 19.91 111.24
N LEU A 119 -2.52 20.66 110.27
CA LEU A 119 -1.48 20.16 109.36
C LEU A 119 -0.45 21.26 109.04
N GLU A 120 0.76 21.14 109.59
CA GLU A 120 1.94 21.89 109.13
C GLU A 120 2.86 20.99 108.27
N PRO A 121 3.52 21.52 107.21
CA PRO A 121 3.97 20.75 106.07
C PRO A 121 5.50 20.77 105.84
N GLU A 122 6.29 19.94 106.53
CA GLU A 122 7.77 19.99 106.35
C GLU A 122 8.55 18.66 106.56
N GLY A 123 7.92 17.49 106.54
CA GLY A 123 8.57 16.27 107.04
C GLY A 123 9.24 15.29 106.05
N ARG A 124 9.05 15.38 104.73
CA ARG A 124 9.25 14.17 103.89
C ARG A 124 10.17 14.27 102.67
N VAL A 125 10.65 15.46 102.29
CA VAL A 125 11.57 15.61 101.14
C VAL A 125 12.99 16.02 101.59
N ALA A 126 13.13 16.82 102.66
CA ALA A 126 14.44 17.29 103.15
C ALA A 126 15.36 16.17 103.67
N ARG A 127 14.80 15.10 104.27
CA ARG A 127 15.60 14.01 104.88
C ARG A 127 16.30 13.10 103.86
N ALA A 128 15.80 13.05 102.62
CA ALA A 128 16.45 12.32 101.54
C ALA A 128 17.64 13.08 100.95
N THR A 129 17.57 14.42 100.94
CA THR A 129 18.64 15.29 100.44
C THR A 129 19.77 15.45 101.45
N GLU A 130 19.47 15.43 102.76
CA GLU A 130 20.44 15.61 103.84
C GLU A 130 21.31 14.35 104.09
N LEU A 131 20.78 13.14 103.85
CA LEU A 131 21.54 11.88 103.98
C LEU A 131 22.63 11.69 102.91
N ARG A 132 22.50 12.34 101.76
CA ARG A 132 23.52 12.29 100.69
C ARG A 132 24.77 13.14 101.02
N ALA A 133 24.63 14.12 101.91
CA ALA A 133 25.70 15.06 102.27
C ALA A 133 26.65 14.54 103.38
N GLN A 134 26.27 13.48 104.10
CA GLN A 134 27.00 12.99 105.29
C GLN A 134 27.75 11.65 105.08
N GLN A 135 27.82 11.12 103.85
CA GLN A 135 28.59 9.91 103.50
C GLN A 135 28.36 8.64 104.38
N LEU A 136 27.22 8.51 105.05
CA LEU A 136 26.90 7.36 105.90
C LEU A 136 25.45 6.91 105.68
N SER A 137 25.23 6.14 104.63
CA SER A 137 24.29 5.00 104.61
C SER A 137 24.20 4.44 103.19
N SER A 138 24.63 3.21 103.02
CA SER A 138 24.44 2.46 101.77
C SER A 138 22.95 2.22 101.51
N ALA A 139 22.56 2.01 100.24
CA ALA A 139 21.19 1.62 99.90
C ALA A 139 20.74 0.38 100.71
N THR A 140 21.67 -0.54 100.97
CA THR A 140 21.50 -1.74 101.81
C THR A 140 21.09 -1.38 103.23
N GLU A 141 21.79 -0.47 103.89
CA GLU A 141 21.49 -0.05 105.28
C GLU A 141 20.13 0.64 105.38
N LEU A 142 19.77 1.49 104.41
CA LEU A 142 18.49 2.21 104.40
C LEU A 142 17.27 1.30 104.17
N LEU A 143 17.45 0.19 103.42
CA LEU A 143 16.42 -0.83 103.22
C LEU A 143 16.30 -1.77 104.43
N HIS A 144 17.44 -2.20 105.02
CA HIS A 144 17.46 -3.16 106.13
C HIS A 144 16.76 -2.66 107.39
N ILE A 145 16.89 -1.37 107.70
CA ILE A 145 16.23 -0.75 108.87
C ILE A 145 14.78 -0.33 108.59
N GLY A 146 14.24 -0.61 107.40
CA GLY A 146 12.88 -0.25 106.99
C GLY A 146 12.63 1.26 106.83
N ALA A 147 13.68 2.08 106.85
CA ALA A 147 13.57 3.55 106.82
C ALA A 147 13.18 4.09 105.43
N CYS A 148 13.50 3.36 104.36
CA CYS A 148 13.28 3.80 102.99
C CYS A 148 12.63 2.71 102.13
N THR A 149 11.94 3.13 101.07
CA THR A 149 11.39 2.25 100.02
C THR A 149 12.19 2.46 98.74
N PRO A 150 12.28 1.48 97.81
CA PRO A 150 13.00 1.66 96.54
C PRO A 150 12.60 2.92 95.75
N ALA A 151 11.31 3.31 95.79
CA ALA A 151 10.83 4.55 95.16
C ALA A 151 11.40 5.83 95.79
N LYS A 152 11.60 5.83 97.11
CA LYS A 152 12.17 6.96 97.84
C LYS A 152 13.69 7.04 97.64
N LEU A 153 14.38 5.90 97.55
CA LEU A 153 15.81 5.85 97.21
C LEU A 153 16.07 6.46 95.83
N ARG A 154 15.20 6.17 94.86
CA ARG A 154 15.29 6.81 93.55
C ARG A 154 15.14 8.33 93.60
N ILE A 155 14.13 8.83 94.32
CA ILE A 155 13.91 10.28 94.51
C ILE A 155 15.11 10.93 95.23
N ALA A 156 15.76 10.20 96.14
CA ALA A 156 16.99 10.61 96.82
C ALA A 156 18.24 10.60 95.92
N GLY A 157 18.12 10.04 94.71
CA GLY A 157 19.17 10.03 93.69
C GLY A 157 20.15 8.85 93.79
N PHE A 158 19.78 7.76 94.46
CA PHE A 158 20.52 6.49 94.38
C PHE A 158 20.41 5.91 92.96
N THR A 159 21.53 5.46 92.43
CA THR A 159 21.62 4.77 91.15
C THR A 159 20.94 3.40 91.21
N ALA A 160 20.52 2.88 90.07
CA ALA A 160 19.92 1.56 89.99
C ALA A 160 20.87 0.45 90.48
N GLY A 161 22.19 0.58 90.23
CA GLY A 161 23.20 -0.37 90.70
C GLY A 161 23.29 -0.42 92.22
N GLU A 162 23.36 0.75 92.88
CA GLU A 162 23.40 0.81 94.35
C GLU A 162 22.18 0.15 95.00
N VAL A 163 20.98 0.33 94.43
CA VAL A 163 19.76 -0.28 94.97
C VAL A 163 19.62 -1.77 94.60
N TRP A 164 20.20 -2.19 93.48
CA TRP A 164 20.24 -3.60 93.07
C TRP A 164 21.22 -4.42 93.93
N GLU A 165 22.43 -3.91 94.17
CA GLU A 165 23.41 -4.52 95.08
C GLU A 165 22.88 -4.64 96.52
N ALA A 166 21.94 -3.78 96.89
CA ALA A 166 21.21 -3.84 98.16
C ALA A 166 20.14 -4.95 98.24
N GLY A 167 20.01 -5.79 97.19
CA GLY A 167 19.16 -6.98 97.17
C GLY A 167 17.74 -6.76 96.63
N ILE A 168 17.43 -5.59 96.06
CA ILE A 168 16.12 -5.34 95.43
C ILE A 168 16.10 -5.90 94.01
N SER A 169 15.04 -6.64 93.68
CA SER A 169 14.94 -7.26 92.37
C SER A 169 14.78 -6.23 91.25
N ALA A 170 15.32 -6.52 90.07
CA ALA A 170 15.17 -5.66 88.89
C ALA A 170 13.68 -5.39 88.53
N GLY A 171 12.77 -6.32 88.84
CA GLY A 171 11.33 -6.14 88.65
C GLY A 171 10.71 -5.11 89.59
N GLU A 172 11.18 -5.04 90.84
CA GLU A 172 10.77 -4.00 91.80
C GLU A 172 11.37 -2.65 91.42
N LEU A 173 12.64 -2.61 91.01
CA LEU A 173 13.30 -1.40 90.52
C LEU A 173 12.56 -0.82 89.30
N ARG A 174 12.12 -1.67 88.37
CA ARG A 174 11.29 -1.26 87.23
C ARG A 174 9.95 -0.66 87.66
N LYS A 175 9.26 -1.25 88.65
CA LYS A 175 7.96 -0.74 89.16
C LYS A 175 8.07 0.65 89.78
N VAL A 176 9.22 0.94 90.40
CA VAL A 176 9.53 2.29 90.94
C VAL A 176 10.19 3.21 89.89
N GLY A 177 10.26 2.71 88.65
CA GLY A 177 10.49 3.45 87.43
C GLY A 177 11.95 3.52 86.96
N TYR A 178 12.89 2.80 87.60
CA TYR A 178 14.24 2.66 87.02
C TYR A 178 14.13 2.04 85.63
N THR A 179 14.83 2.66 84.68
CA THR A 179 14.83 2.30 83.27
C THR A 179 15.80 1.14 83.01
N ALA A 180 15.62 0.45 81.88
CA ALA A 180 16.53 -0.61 81.46
C ALA A 180 17.98 -0.12 81.35
N GLY A 181 18.20 1.13 80.91
CA GLY A 181 19.52 1.73 80.77
C GLY A 181 20.18 2.00 82.11
N GLU A 182 19.43 2.52 83.09
CA GLU A 182 19.90 2.73 84.46
C GLU A 182 20.30 1.40 85.12
N LEU A 183 19.48 0.35 84.95
CA LEU A 183 19.76 -0.98 85.52
C LEU A 183 20.96 -1.65 84.87
N ARG A 184 21.11 -1.55 83.54
CA ARG A 184 22.26 -2.10 82.81
C ARG A 184 23.56 -1.38 83.17
N ALA A 185 23.53 -0.06 83.33
CA ALA A 185 24.68 0.71 83.83
C ALA A 185 25.03 0.35 85.28
N GLY A 186 24.04 -0.10 86.06
CA GLY A 186 24.20 -0.63 87.42
C GLY A 186 24.62 -2.10 87.51
N GLY A 187 24.99 -2.74 86.40
CA GLY A 187 25.49 -4.12 86.38
C GLY A 187 24.44 -5.22 86.28
N VAL A 188 23.14 -4.88 86.17
CA VAL A 188 22.06 -5.86 86.02
C VAL A 188 22.16 -6.53 84.65
N SER A 189 22.20 -7.87 84.64
CA SER A 189 22.39 -8.67 83.43
C SER A 189 21.11 -8.76 82.57
N ALA A 190 21.27 -8.99 81.27
CA ALA A 190 20.15 -9.13 80.35
C ALA A 190 19.12 -10.24 80.73
N PRO A 191 19.50 -11.41 81.29
CA PRO A 191 18.55 -12.40 81.83
C PRO A 191 17.71 -11.85 83.00
N GLU A 192 18.30 -11.06 83.89
CA GLU A 192 17.59 -10.46 85.03
C GLU A 192 16.63 -9.34 84.57
N LEU A 193 17.04 -8.55 83.57
CA LEU A 193 16.16 -7.57 82.93
C LEU A 193 14.99 -8.24 82.20
N ARG A 194 15.22 -9.40 81.56
CA ARG A 194 14.15 -10.21 80.98
C ARG A 194 13.18 -10.70 82.05
N ALA A 195 13.67 -11.25 83.16
CA ALA A 195 12.84 -11.69 84.29
C ALA A 195 12.04 -10.53 84.93
N ALA A 196 12.60 -9.32 84.93
CA ALA A 196 11.92 -8.08 85.35
C ALA A 196 10.85 -7.58 84.35
N GLY A 197 10.72 -8.24 83.20
CA GLY A 197 9.71 -7.95 82.17
C GLY A 197 10.05 -6.77 81.26
N PHE A 198 11.33 -6.42 81.10
CA PHE A 198 11.75 -5.50 80.05
C PHE A 198 11.63 -6.18 78.68
N THR A 199 11.17 -5.42 77.68
CA THR A 199 10.97 -5.93 76.32
C THR A 199 12.27 -5.85 75.52
N VAL A 200 12.41 -6.69 74.49
CA VAL A 200 13.51 -6.64 73.54
C VAL A 200 13.72 -5.23 72.98
N GLY A 201 12.67 -4.55 72.53
CA GLY A 201 12.78 -3.19 71.99
C GLY A 201 13.30 -2.19 73.02
N GLY A 202 12.90 -2.32 74.29
CA GLY A 202 13.42 -1.50 75.39
C GLY A 202 14.90 -1.77 75.68
N LEU A 203 15.33 -3.02 75.56
CA LEU A 203 16.74 -3.42 75.74
C LEU A 203 17.62 -3.01 74.55
N ARG A 204 17.11 -3.12 73.33
CA ARG A 204 17.76 -2.63 72.11
C ARG A 204 18.02 -1.12 72.18
N ALA A 205 17.05 -0.34 72.65
CA ALA A 205 17.17 1.11 72.80
C ALA A 205 18.29 1.53 73.77
N VAL A 206 18.73 0.62 74.64
CA VAL A 206 19.84 0.84 75.60
C VAL A 206 21.10 0.04 75.22
N GLY A 207 21.20 -0.35 73.95
CA GLY A 207 22.41 -0.92 73.34
C GLY A 207 22.61 -2.41 73.59
N ALA A 208 21.57 -3.18 73.93
CA ALA A 208 21.67 -4.64 73.95
C ALA A 208 21.72 -5.19 72.52
N SER A 209 22.64 -6.15 72.28
CA SER A 209 22.81 -6.77 70.96
C SER A 209 21.90 -7.99 70.78
N ALA A 210 21.60 -8.36 69.53
CA ALA A 210 20.79 -9.54 69.25
C ALA A 210 21.41 -10.87 69.79
N PRO A 211 22.73 -11.13 69.64
CA PRO A 211 23.38 -12.29 70.27
C PRO A 211 23.20 -12.34 71.79
N GLU A 212 23.50 -11.23 72.49
CA GLU A 212 23.36 -11.11 73.95
C GLU A 212 21.93 -11.41 74.41
N LEU A 213 20.93 -10.88 73.71
CA LEU A 213 19.53 -11.12 74.07
C LEU A 213 19.10 -12.56 73.78
N ARG A 214 19.64 -13.21 72.74
CA ARG A 214 19.36 -14.63 72.44
C ARG A 214 19.95 -15.54 73.51
N GLU A 215 21.19 -15.29 73.93
CA GLU A 215 21.83 -16.00 75.06
C GLU A 215 21.07 -15.78 76.37
N SER A 216 20.43 -14.63 76.52
CA SER A 216 19.59 -14.29 77.68
C SER A 216 18.18 -14.89 77.65
N GLY A 217 17.88 -15.74 76.65
CA GLY A 217 16.62 -16.48 76.57
C GLY A 217 15.47 -15.77 75.84
N PHE A 218 15.73 -14.68 75.12
CA PHE A 218 14.75 -14.14 74.16
C PHE A 218 14.76 -14.97 72.88
N SER A 219 13.57 -15.23 72.34
CA SER A 219 13.38 -15.93 71.08
C SER A 219 13.69 -15.04 69.87
N SER A 220 14.07 -15.67 68.75
CA SER A 220 14.29 -14.98 67.47
C SER A 220 13.08 -14.17 66.99
N LYS A 221 11.85 -14.63 67.29
CA LYS A 221 10.60 -13.90 67.03
C LYS A 221 10.50 -12.62 67.88
N GLU A 222 10.88 -12.67 69.15
CA GLU A 222 10.92 -11.48 70.01
C GLU A 222 11.99 -10.49 69.55
N LEU A 223 13.14 -10.97 69.05
CA LEU A 223 14.17 -10.12 68.43
C LEU A 223 13.62 -9.34 67.24
N LYS A 224 12.92 -10.02 66.32
CA LYS A 224 12.27 -9.35 65.18
C LYS A 224 11.22 -8.32 65.64
N VAL A 225 10.32 -8.70 66.54
CA VAL A 225 9.28 -7.80 67.06
C VAL A 225 9.88 -6.60 67.81
N GLY A 226 11.05 -6.79 68.44
CA GLY A 226 11.82 -5.74 69.08
C GLY A 226 12.58 -4.81 68.13
N GLY A 227 12.46 -5.00 66.81
CA GLY A 227 13.00 -4.11 65.79
C GLY A 227 14.43 -4.41 65.35
N PHE A 228 14.95 -5.60 65.63
CA PHE A 228 16.21 -6.06 65.03
C PHE A 228 16.00 -6.44 63.55
N SER A 229 16.92 -5.99 62.70
CA SER A 229 17.01 -6.35 61.29
C SER A 229 17.38 -7.83 61.11
N ALA A 230 17.12 -8.37 59.92
CA ALA A 230 17.49 -9.74 59.57
C ALA A 230 18.99 -10.02 59.76
N GLY A 231 19.85 -9.04 59.44
CA GLY A 231 21.31 -9.14 59.63
C GLY A 231 21.70 -9.24 61.11
N GLU A 232 21.17 -8.37 61.96
CA GLU A 232 21.41 -8.40 63.41
C GLU A 232 20.91 -9.73 64.03
N VAL A 233 19.73 -10.22 63.63
CA VAL A 233 19.20 -11.49 64.12
C VAL A 233 20.04 -12.69 63.63
N ARG A 234 20.61 -12.61 62.42
CA ARG A 234 21.53 -13.63 61.90
C ARG A 234 22.84 -13.70 62.70
N GLU A 235 23.40 -12.56 63.10
CA GLU A 235 24.61 -12.52 63.94
C GLU A 235 24.41 -13.25 65.26
N ALA A 236 23.17 -13.35 65.76
CA ALA A 236 22.81 -14.17 66.91
C ALA A 236 22.82 -15.68 66.62
N GLY A 237 23.24 -16.12 65.43
CA GLY A 237 23.32 -17.52 65.00
C GLY A 237 22.00 -18.11 64.50
N VAL A 238 21.06 -17.28 64.01
CA VAL A 238 19.74 -17.74 63.53
C VAL A 238 19.85 -18.12 62.06
N SER A 239 19.39 -19.33 61.69
CA SER A 239 19.47 -19.83 60.31
C SER A 239 18.44 -19.15 59.39
N ALA A 240 18.69 -19.13 58.08
CA ALA A 240 17.76 -18.59 57.09
C ALA A 240 16.36 -19.25 57.16
N THR A 241 16.29 -20.56 57.43
CA THR A 241 15.02 -21.29 57.64
C THR A 241 14.24 -20.74 58.83
N GLU A 242 14.93 -20.47 59.94
CA GLU A 242 14.29 -19.89 61.12
C GLU A 242 13.88 -18.44 60.89
N LEU A 243 14.73 -17.64 60.22
CA LEU A 243 14.42 -16.26 59.83
C LEU A 243 13.17 -16.18 58.94
N ARG A 244 13.01 -17.11 57.99
CA ARG A 244 11.79 -17.27 57.19
C ARG A 244 10.58 -17.57 58.05
N ARG A 245 10.69 -18.53 58.97
CA ARG A 245 9.59 -18.96 59.85
C ARG A 245 9.08 -17.84 60.76
N ILE A 246 9.97 -16.94 61.19
CA ILE A 246 9.58 -15.74 61.95
C ILE A 246 9.17 -14.57 61.04
N GLY A 247 9.09 -14.81 59.73
CA GLY A 247 8.45 -13.96 58.74
C GLY A 247 9.35 -12.92 58.09
N PHE A 248 10.68 -13.00 58.21
CA PHE A 248 11.54 -12.13 57.41
C PHE A 248 11.38 -12.47 55.92
N SER A 249 11.19 -11.45 55.10
CA SER A 249 11.11 -11.56 53.65
C SER A 249 12.50 -11.79 53.04
N ALA A 250 12.55 -12.32 51.82
CA ALA A 250 13.81 -12.47 51.09
C ALA A 250 14.54 -11.12 50.91
N GLY A 251 13.81 -10.02 50.72
CA GLY A 251 14.40 -8.68 50.59
C GLY A 251 15.05 -8.17 51.88
N GLU A 252 14.43 -8.38 53.04
CA GLU A 252 15.04 -8.08 54.34
C GLU A 252 16.29 -8.93 54.57
N LEU A 253 16.25 -10.21 54.19
CA LEU A 253 17.39 -11.12 54.31
C LEU A 253 18.53 -10.75 53.36
N ARG A 254 18.23 -10.34 52.13
CA ARG A 254 19.22 -9.78 51.18
C ARG A 254 19.91 -8.56 51.77
N ALA A 255 19.15 -7.61 52.33
CA ALA A 255 19.71 -6.41 52.98
C ALA A 255 20.57 -6.76 54.20
N GLY A 256 20.22 -7.85 54.90
CA GLY A 256 21.03 -8.47 55.95
C GLY A 256 22.23 -9.28 55.46
N GLY A 257 22.51 -9.29 54.15
CA GLY A 257 23.67 -9.96 53.55
C GLY A 257 23.53 -11.48 53.42
N VAL A 258 22.31 -12.02 53.42
CA VAL A 258 22.06 -13.45 53.19
C VAL A 258 22.11 -13.73 51.69
N SER A 259 22.91 -14.71 51.29
CA SER A 259 23.05 -15.09 49.87
C SER A 259 21.81 -15.82 49.33
N ALA A 260 21.61 -15.79 48.02
CA ALA A 260 20.52 -16.53 47.37
C ALA A 260 20.59 -18.05 47.64
N GLY A 261 21.80 -18.61 47.74
CA GLY A 261 22.01 -20.03 48.07
C GLY A 261 21.61 -20.39 49.50
N GLU A 262 21.91 -19.52 50.48
CA GLU A 262 21.42 -19.67 51.85
C GLU A 262 19.89 -19.60 51.91
N LEU A 263 19.26 -18.69 51.14
CA LEU A 263 17.81 -18.62 51.05
C LEU A 263 17.20 -19.87 50.39
N ARG A 264 17.86 -20.44 49.38
CA ARG A 264 17.44 -21.71 48.77
C ARG A 264 17.43 -22.85 49.79
N ALA A 265 18.50 -22.99 50.58
CA ALA A 265 18.56 -23.95 51.68
C ALA A 265 17.51 -23.64 52.78
N GLY A 266 17.15 -22.37 52.95
CA GLY A 266 16.05 -21.90 53.78
C GLY A 266 14.64 -22.18 53.23
N GLY A 267 14.54 -22.74 52.02
CA GLY A 267 13.30 -23.11 51.36
C GLY A 267 12.60 -21.97 50.61
N PHE A 268 13.25 -20.82 50.42
CA PHE A 268 12.71 -19.76 49.57
C PHE A 268 12.69 -20.21 48.10
N SER A 269 11.72 -19.71 47.36
CA SER A 269 11.57 -19.90 45.92
C SER A 269 12.27 -18.79 45.13
N ALA A 270 12.60 -19.04 43.86
CA ALA A 270 13.15 -18.02 42.97
C ALA A 270 12.21 -16.80 42.83
N ASN A 271 10.89 -16.99 42.92
CA ASN A 271 9.89 -15.91 42.94
C ASN A 271 10.03 -15.01 44.17
N GLU A 272 10.12 -15.60 45.36
CA GLU A 272 10.35 -14.83 46.59
C GLU A 272 11.67 -14.06 46.52
N LEU A 273 12.72 -14.63 45.91
CA LEU A 273 13.99 -13.95 45.69
C LEU A 273 13.86 -12.78 44.69
N LYS A 274 13.13 -12.96 43.59
CA LYS A 274 12.88 -11.90 42.62
C LYS A 274 12.11 -10.73 43.26
N ASP A 275 11.05 -11.01 44.00
CA ASP A 275 10.27 -10.00 44.74
C ASP A 275 11.12 -9.35 45.85
N GLY A 276 12.01 -10.14 46.45
CA GLY A 276 13.05 -9.66 47.36
C GLY A 276 14.12 -8.81 46.66
N GLY A 277 14.11 -8.71 45.33
CA GLY A 277 14.98 -7.93 44.45
C GLY A 277 16.37 -8.53 44.23
N PHE A 278 16.52 -9.85 44.28
CA PHE A 278 17.73 -10.51 43.79
C PHE A 278 17.78 -10.44 42.25
N SER A 279 18.97 -10.23 41.70
CA SER A 279 19.21 -10.33 40.26
C SER A 279 19.17 -11.79 39.79
N ALA A 280 18.87 -12.02 38.51
CA ALA A 280 18.94 -13.36 37.92
C ALA A 280 20.33 -14.02 38.14
N SER A 281 21.41 -13.24 38.06
CA SER A 281 22.77 -13.71 38.33
C SER A 281 22.98 -14.20 39.76
N ALA A 282 22.43 -13.48 40.75
CA ALA A 282 22.51 -13.90 42.15
C ALA A 282 21.68 -15.17 42.40
N VAL A 283 20.50 -15.26 41.78
CA VAL A 283 19.62 -16.44 41.88
C VAL A 283 20.29 -17.67 41.25
N LEU A 284 20.88 -17.55 40.05
CA LEU A 284 21.64 -18.63 39.42
C LEU A 284 22.87 -19.06 40.24
N ALA A 285 23.65 -18.10 40.76
CA ALA A 285 24.77 -18.39 41.65
C ALA A 285 24.33 -19.07 42.97
N GLY A 286 23.08 -18.84 43.39
CA GLY A 286 22.44 -19.55 44.51
C GLY A 286 22.03 -20.99 44.20
N GLY A 287 22.22 -21.46 42.96
CA GLY A 287 21.98 -22.84 42.54
C GLY A 287 20.55 -23.13 42.09
N TYR A 288 19.74 -22.10 41.82
CA TYR A 288 18.44 -22.30 41.17
C TYR A 288 18.62 -22.57 39.67
N SER A 289 17.73 -23.37 39.09
CA SER A 289 17.77 -23.71 37.66
C SER A 289 17.13 -22.62 36.79
N ILE A 290 17.41 -22.64 35.49
CA ILE A 290 16.83 -21.68 34.52
C ILE A 290 15.30 -21.82 34.46
N GLU A 291 14.77 -23.03 34.60
CA GLU A 291 13.33 -23.31 34.67
C GLU A 291 12.71 -22.69 35.92
N GLU A 292 13.39 -22.75 37.07
CA GLU A 292 12.93 -22.09 38.30
C GLU A 292 12.93 -20.56 38.12
N LEU A 293 13.90 -19.99 37.40
CA LEU A 293 13.89 -18.58 37.04
C LEU A 293 12.74 -18.25 36.07
N LYS A 294 12.43 -19.13 35.12
CA LYS A 294 11.32 -18.95 34.17
C LYS A 294 9.97 -18.96 34.88
N VAL A 295 9.74 -19.93 35.77
CA VAL A 295 8.55 -19.99 36.64
C VAL A 295 8.48 -18.78 37.57
N ALA A 296 9.63 -18.20 37.89
CA ALA A 296 9.72 -16.96 38.64
C ALA A 296 9.55 -15.68 37.80
N ASP A 297 9.12 -15.81 36.54
CA ASP A 297 8.93 -14.72 35.59
C ASP A 297 10.18 -13.84 35.38
N PHE A 298 11.39 -14.35 35.58
CA PHE A 298 12.57 -13.64 35.09
C PHE A 298 12.48 -13.57 33.57
N SER A 299 12.70 -12.38 33.00
CA SER A 299 12.71 -12.21 31.56
C SER A 299 13.99 -12.78 30.95
N ALA A 300 13.93 -13.24 29.70
CA ALA A 300 15.11 -13.71 28.97
C ALA A 300 16.22 -12.64 28.92
N VAL A 301 15.88 -11.34 28.92
CA VAL A 301 16.84 -10.22 29.03
C VAL A 301 17.64 -10.32 30.34
N GLN A 302 16.95 -10.42 31.47
CA GLN A 302 17.58 -10.48 32.79
C GLN A 302 18.48 -11.70 32.93
N VAL A 303 18.06 -12.85 32.39
CA VAL A 303 18.85 -14.08 32.46
C VAL A 303 20.03 -14.04 31.48
N ARG A 304 19.88 -13.40 30.31
CA ARG A 304 21.00 -13.13 29.39
C ARG A 304 22.05 -12.22 30.03
N GLU A 305 21.63 -11.14 30.70
CA GLU A 305 22.53 -10.23 31.42
C GLU A 305 23.29 -10.93 32.55
N ALA A 306 22.76 -12.05 33.06
CA ALA A 306 23.45 -12.93 33.99
C ALA A 306 24.51 -13.84 33.34
N GLY A 307 24.73 -13.73 32.02
CA GLY A 307 25.73 -14.47 31.26
C GLY A 307 25.26 -15.80 30.67
N VAL A 308 23.96 -16.08 30.70
CA VAL A 308 23.39 -17.33 30.17
C VAL A 308 23.17 -17.22 28.66
N SER A 309 23.59 -18.25 27.93
CA SER A 309 23.46 -18.30 26.47
C SER A 309 22.06 -18.73 26.01
N ALA A 310 21.71 -18.44 24.74
CA ALA A 310 20.45 -18.93 24.14
C ALA A 310 20.32 -20.46 24.20
N LYS A 311 21.44 -21.19 24.08
CA LYS A 311 21.50 -22.67 24.13
C LYS A 311 21.13 -23.23 25.49
N GLU A 312 21.33 -22.46 26.56
CA GLU A 312 20.93 -22.82 27.92
C GLU A 312 19.51 -22.35 28.23
N LEU A 313 19.09 -21.19 27.70
CA LEU A 313 17.75 -20.63 27.92
C LEU A 313 16.64 -21.42 27.22
N SER A 314 16.87 -21.90 25.99
CA SER A 314 15.85 -22.60 25.20
C SER A 314 15.34 -23.88 25.92
N PRO A 315 16.22 -24.82 26.38
CA PRO A 315 15.78 -25.95 27.21
C PRO A 315 15.09 -25.54 28.52
N GLY A 316 15.46 -24.37 29.06
CA GLY A 316 14.86 -23.80 30.28
C GLY A 316 13.44 -23.23 30.11
N GLY A 317 12.84 -23.36 28.92
CA GLY A 317 11.45 -22.98 28.65
C GLY A 317 11.26 -21.56 28.13
N TYR A 318 12.33 -20.87 27.71
CA TYR A 318 12.22 -19.57 27.03
C TYR A 318 11.98 -19.76 25.53
N SER A 319 10.94 -19.11 25.01
CA SER A 319 10.56 -19.24 23.59
C SER A 319 11.52 -18.50 22.67
N GLY A 320 11.55 -18.86 21.38
CA GLY A 320 12.35 -18.15 20.37
C GLY A 320 12.05 -16.66 20.30
N GLU A 321 10.79 -16.24 20.52
CA GLU A 321 10.41 -14.83 20.56
C GLU A 321 11.05 -14.11 21.75
N GLU A 322 11.02 -14.73 22.93
CA GLU A 322 11.66 -14.18 24.13
C GLU A 322 13.16 -14.06 23.97
N LEU A 323 13.80 -15.04 23.31
CA LEU A 323 15.23 -14.98 22.98
C LEU A 323 15.53 -13.85 21.99
N ARG A 324 14.70 -13.66 20.95
CA ARG A 324 14.84 -12.53 20.02
C ARG A 324 14.71 -11.19 20.75
N MET A 325 13.69 -11.05 21.60
CA MET A 325 13.45 -9.84 22.38
C MET A 325 14.54 -9.59 23.43
N ALA A 326 15.17 -10.66 23.92
CA ALA A 326 16.39 -10.57 24.74
C ALA A 326 17.62 -10.15 23.93
N GLY A 327 17.51 -10.06 22.61
CA GLY A 327 18.55 -9.57 21.69
C GLY A 327 19.54 -10.65 21.25
N PHE A 328 19.21 -11.94 21.39
CA PHE A 328 20.00 -13.00 20.75
C PHE A 328 19.79 -12.94 19.23
N SER A 329 20.88 -13.15 18.49
CA SER A 329 20.85 -13.25 17.03
C SER A 329 20.15 -14.53 16.56
N ALA A 330 19.67 -14.53 15.31
CA ALA A 330 19.07 -15.73 14.73
C ALA A 330 20.03 -16.94 14.74
N ALA A 331 21.34 -16.69 14.61
CA ALA A 331 22.37 -17.73 14.69
C ALA A 331 22.46 -18.36 16.08
N GLU A 332 22.45 -17.55 17.13
CA GLU A 332 22.47 -18.04 18.52
C GLU A 332 21.21 -18.84 18.85
N VAL A 333 20.04 -18.35 18.42
CA VAL A 333 18.76 -19.02 18.67
C VAL A 333 18.67 -20.32 17.87
N ARG A 334 19.14 -20.36 16.61
CA ARG A 334 19.28 -21.61 15.85
C ARG A 334 20.24 -22.59 16.53
N GLY A 335 21.39 -22.10 16.99
CA GLY A 335 22.39 -22.90 17.71
C GLY A 335 21.86 -23.50 19.01
N ALA A 336 20.77 -22.93 19.55
CA ALA A 336 20.00 -23.45 20.69
C ALA A 336 19.01 -24.57 20.32
N GLY A 337 18.94 -24.98 19.04
CA GLY A 337 18.07 -26.04 18.56
C GLY A 337 16.70 -25.60 18.04
N VAL A 338 16.44 -24.29 17.96
CA VAL A 338 15.18 -23.74 17.43
C VAL A 338 15.14 -23.88 15.90
N SER A 339 14.03 -24.38 15.36
CA SER A 339 13.86 -24.62 13.92
C SER A 339 13.71 -23.32 13.11
N ILE A 340 13.85 -23.38 11.78
CA ILE A 340 13.69 -22.17 10.93
C ILE A 340 12.25 -21.65 10.98
N GLU A 341 11.28 -22.56 11.01
CA GLU A 341 9.85 -22.25 11.16
C GLU A 341 9.62 -21.52 12.48
N GLU A 342 10.21 -21.99 13.57
CA GLU A 342 10.12 -21.36 14.88
C GLU A 342 10.84 -20.00 14.91
N LEU A 343 11.96 -19.84 14.20
CA LEU A 343 12.61 -18.52 14.03
C LEU A 343 11.69 -17.53 13.30
N LYS A 344 10.95 -17.99 12.27
CA LYS A 344 9.98 -17.16 11.57
C LYS A 344 8.82 -16.76 12.48
N VAL A 345 8.26 -17.71 13.22
CA VAL A 345 7.19 -17.46 14.21
C VAL A 345 7.67 -16.52 15.32
N ALA A 346 8.91 -16.68 15.77
CA ALA A 346 9.56 -15.80 16.73
C ALA A 346 9.76 -14.36 16.21
N GLY A 347 9.61 -14.12 14.91
CA GLY A 347 9.70 -12.80 14.28
C GLY A 347 11.09 -12.43 13.78
N PHE A 348 11.99 -13.39 13.57
CA PHE A 348 13.26 -13.11 12.87
C PHE A 348 13.01 -12.86 11.39
N SER A 349 13.62 -11.80 10.85
CA SER A 349 13.55 -11.52 9.41
C SER A 349 14.39 -12.52 8.60
N ALA A 350 14.03 -12.73 7.34
CA ALA A 350 14.84 -13.54 6.43
C ALA A 350 16.29 -13.04 6.32
N GLY A 351 16.53 -11.72 6.48
CA GLY A 351 17.87 -11.14 6.51
C GLY A 351 18.68 -11.58 7.72
N ALA A 352 18.10 -11.53 8.93
CA ALA A 352 18.77 -12.00 10.15
C ALA A 352 19.09 -13.50 10.07
N VAL A 353 18.17 -14.29 9.49
CA VAL A 353 18.36 -15.73 9.31
C VAL A 353 19.40 -16.03 8.23
N ARG A 354 19.51 -15.21 7.17
CA ARG A 354 20.58 -15.29 6.17
C ARG A 354 21.96 -15.00 6.78
N GLU A 355 22.07 -14.00 7.65
CA GLU A 355 23.30 -13.70 8.39
C GLU A 355 23.74 -14.85 9.30
N ALA A 356 22.80 -15.72 9.71
CA ALA A 356 23.09 -16.98 10.39
C ALA A 356 23.68 -18.08 9.48
N GLY A 357 23.95 -17.76 8.20
CA GLY A 357 24.60 -18.67 7.25
C GLY A 357 23.64 -19.60 6.51
N LEU A 358 22.35 -19.26 6.45
CA LEU A 358 21.32 -20.10 5.84
C LEU A 358 21.01 -19.71 4.41
N PHE A 359 20.69 -20.72 3.60
CA PHE A 359 20.41 -20.56 2.18
C PHE A 359 18.91 -20.35 1.92
N ALA A 360 18.57 -19.65 0.83
CA ALA A 360 17.19 -19.33 0.47
C ALA A 360 16.27 -20.57 0.45
N LYS A 361 16.77 -21.71 -0.03
CA LYS A 361 16.03 -22.99 -0.05
C LYS A 361 15.61 -23.45 1.35
N GLU A 362 16.48 -23.31 2.35
CA GLU A 362 16.18 -23.69 3.73
C GLU A 362 15.14 -22.74 4.34
N LEU A 363 15.26 -21.44 4.07
CA LEU A 363 14.28 -20.45 4.53
C LEU A 363 12.90 -20.67 3.88
N ARG A 364 12.84 -21.08 2.60
CA ARG A 364 11.59 -21.46 1.94
C ARG A 364 10.92 -22.64 2.63
N ALA A 365 11.70 -23.69 2.94
CA ALA A 365 11.19 -24.84 3.69
C ALA A 365 10.66 -24.40 5.07
N GLY A 366 11.35 -23.44 5.70
CA GLY A 366 10.95 -22.78 6.96
C GLY A 366 9.78 -21.79 6.85
N GLY A 367 9.14 -21.67 5.68
CA GLY A 367 7.95 -20.85 5.47
C GLY A 367 8.21 -19.39 5.09
N TYR A 368 9.44 -18.95 4.85
CA TYR A 368 9.72 -17.61 4.32
C TYR A 368 9.28 -17.47 2.85
N THR A 369 8.66 -16.35 2.50
CA THR A 369 8.14 -16.10 1.15
C THR A 369 9.25 -15.63 0.21
N SER A 370 9.11 -15.84 -1.11
CA SER A 370 10.09 -15.32 -2.08
C SER A 370 10.28 -13.80 -2.01
N GLN A 371 9.26 -13.05 -1.58
CA GLN A 371 9.36 -11.60 -1.35
C GLN A 371 10.24 -11.27 -0.13
N GLU A 372 10.08 -12.00 0.97
CA GLU A 372 10.93 -11.86 2.17
C GLU A 372 12.39 -12.18 1.83
N LEU A 373 12.63 -13.21 1.01
CA LEU A 373 13.96 -13.60 0.58
C LEU A 373 14.61 -12.55 -0.33
N ARG A 374 13.85 -11.98 -1.26
CA ARG A 374 14.33 -10.86 -2.07
C ARG A 374 14.69 -9.65 -1.21
N ALA A 375 13.84 -9.30 -0.24
CA ALA A 375 14.11 -8.21 0.69
C ALA A 375 15.35 -8.48 1.57
N ALA A 376 15.64 -9.74 1.87
CA ALA A 376 16.85 -10.19 2.56
C ALA A 376 18.10 -10.20 1.67
N GLY A 377 17.98 -9.88 0.38
CA GLY A 377 19.09 -9.78 -0.57
C GLY A 377 19.48 -11.10 -1.23
N PHE A 378 18.63 -12.14 -1.18
CA PHE A 378 18.84 -13.34 -1.99
C PHE A 378 18.60 -13.03 -3.48
N SER A 379 19.45 -13.57 -4.34
CA SER A 379 19.29 -13.46 -5.79
C SER A 379 18.13 -14.33 -6.29
N ALA A 380 17.67 -14.07 -7.52
CA ALA A 380 16.66 -14.93 -8.15
C ALA A 380 17.17 -16.38 -8.31
N ALA A 381 18.48 -16.57 -8.50
CA ALA A 381 19.11 -17.89 -8.57
C ALA A 381 18.99 -18.65 -7.25
N ASP A 382 19.36 -18.00 -6.13
CA ASP A 382 19.27 -18.58 -4.78
C ASP A 382 17.85 -19.05 -4.47
N VAL A 383 16.87 -18.19 -4.76
CA VAL A 383 15.45 -18.50 -4.50
C VAL A 383 14.97 -19.63 -5.41
N ARG A 384 15.38 -19.66 -6.68
CA ARG A 384 14.97 -20.69 -7.64
C ARG A 384 15.50 -22.08 -7.31
N GLU A 385 16.67 -22.20 -6.67
CA GLU A 385 17.14 -23.49 -6.13
C GLU A 385 16.15 -24.10 -5.11
N GLY A 386 15.30 -23.27 -4.51
CA GLY A 386 14.16 -23.68 -3.69
C GLY A 386 12.93 -24.18 -4.48
N GLY A 387 13.03 -24.37 -5.79
CA GLY A 387 11.94 -24.87 -6.64
C GLY A 387 10.92 -23.82 -7.07
N VAL A 388 11.32 -22.54 -7.08
CA VAL A 388 10.42 -21.40 -7.36
C VAL A 388 10.27 -21.16 -8.85
N SER A 389 9.02 -20.97 -9.31
CA SER A 389 8.73 -20.68 -10.71
C SER A 389 9.09 -19.24 -11.11
N ALA A 390 9.24 -18.98 -12.41
CA ALA A 390 9.45 -17.62 -12.91
C ALA A 390 8.30 -16.66 -12.56
N GLU A 391 7.07 -17.18 -12.51
CA GLU A 391 5.87 -16.43 -12.10
C GLU A 391 5.95 -15.98 -10.64
N GLU A 392 6.35 -16.88 -9.73
CA GLU A 392 6.48 -16.52 -8.32
C GLU A 392 7.66 -15.56 -8.09
N LEU A 393 8.76 -15.70 -8.84
CA LEU A 393 9.85 -14.73 -8.84
C LEU A 393 9.37 -13.34 -9.32
N ARG A 394 8.49 -13.29 -10.33
CA ARG A 394 7.86 -12.04 -10.80
C ARG A 394 6.98 -11.44 -9.71
N ALA A 395 6.15 -12.23 -9.06
CA ALA A 395 5.28 -11.79 -7.97
C ALA A 395 6.08 -11.28 -6.75
N ALA A 396 7.24 -11.89 -6.47
CA ALA A 396 8.21 -11.39 -5.49
C ALA A 396 8.92 -10.10 -5.95
N GLY A 397 8.79 -9.74 -7.22
CA GLY A 397 9.29 -8.51 -7.84
C GLY A 397 10.72 -8.60 -8.37
N TYR A 398 11.24 -9.80 -8.61
CA TYR A 398 12.49 -9.94 -9.37
C TYR A 398 12.28 -9.44 -10.81
N THR A 399 13.33 -8.84 -11.38
CA THR A 399 13.29 -8.33 -12.77
C THR A 399 13.52 -9.47 -13.75
N ALA A 400 13.11 -9.28 -15.01
CA ALA A 400 13.41 -10.25 -16.08
C ALA A 400 14.91 -10.52 -16.21
N LEU A 401 15.77 -9.52 -15.98
CA LEU A 401 17.23 -9.67 -15.99
C LEU A 401 17.70 -10.62 -14.87
N ALA A 402 17.28 -10.38 -13.63
CA ALA A 402 17.67 -11.24 -12.51
C ALA A 402 17.20 -12.70 -12.73
N VAL A 403 16.00 -12.89 -13.28
CA VAL A 403 15.46 -14.23 -13.57
C VAL A 403 16.15 -14.88 -14.79
N ARG A 404 16.59 -14.08 -15.78
CA ARG A 404 17.47 -14.55 -16.86
C ARG A 404 18.83 -14.99 -16.32
N GLU A 405 19.45 -14.21 -15.44
CA GLU A 405 20.76 -14.53 -14.84
C GLU A 405 20.67 -15.74 -13.91
N ALA A 406 19.51 -15.97 -13.31
CA ALA A 406 19.23 -17.24 -12.66
C ALA A 406 19.30 -18.40 -13.67
N GLY A 407 19.11 -18.19 -14.97
CA GLY A 407 19.18 -19.18 -16.03
C GLY A 407 17.81 -19.60 -16.54
N VAL A 408 16.78 -18.77 -16.41
CA VAL A 408 15.46 -19.02 -17.00
C VAL A 408 15.49 -18.54 -18.46
N SER A 409 15.03 -19.38 -19.38
CA SER A 409 14.94 -19.04 -20.80
C SER A 409 13.84 -18.01 -21.08
N ALA A 410 13.91 -17.34 -22.24
CA ALA A 410 12.86 -16.42 -22.69
C ALA A 410 11.46 -17.06 -22.67
N PHE A 411 11.35 -18.35 -23.04
CA PHE A 411 10.10 -19.11 -22.96
C PHE A 411 9.59 -19.22 -21.52
N GLY A 412 10.48 -19.57 -20.57
CA GLY A 412 10.12 -19.67 -19.15
C GLY A 412 9.72 -18.33 -18.54
N LEU A 413 10.39 -17.24 -18.93
CA LEU A 413 10.00 -15.88 -18.53
C LEU A 413 8.64 -15.47 -19.11
N ARG A 414 8.37 -15.76 -20.39
CA ARG A 414 7.05 -15.51 -20.98
C ARG A 414 5.95 -16.28 -20.24
N ALA A 415 6.17 -17.57 -19.97
CA ALA A 415 5.25 -18.38 -19.18
C ALA A 415 5.05 -17.83 -17.75
N GLY A 416 6.08 -17.20 -17.18
CA GLY A 416 6.03 -16.49 -15.91
C GLY A 416 5.38 -15.10 -15.96
N GLY A 417 4.82 -14.69 -17.10
CA GLY A 417 4.07 -13.44 -17.26
C GLY A 417 4.92 -12.19 -17.46
N TYR A 418 6.21 -12.31 -17.77
CA TYR A 418 7.01 -11.17 -18.22
C TYR A 418 6.60 -10.78 -19.64
N SER A 419 6.72 -9.49 -19.97
CA SER A 419 6.45 -8.94 -21.31
C SER A 419 7.68 -8.98 -22.22
N SER A 420 7.46 -8.90 -23.53
CA SER A 420 8.53 -8.82 -24.53
C SER A 420 9.48 -7.63 -24.30
N GLN A 421 8.93 -6.47 -23.86
CA GLN A 421 9.71 -5.29 -23.47
C GLN A 421 10.65 -5.57 -22.29
N GLU A 422 10.15 -6.25 -21.26
CA GLU A 422 10.96 -6.62 -20.10
C GLU A 422 12.08 -7.59 -20.48
N LEU A 423 11.81 -8.56 -21.35
CA LEU A 423 12.84 -9.47 -21.86
C LEU A 423 13.85 -8.72 -22.74
N ARG A 424 13.41 -7.78 -23.57
CA ARG A 424 14.33 -6.98 -24.38
C ARG A 424 15.25 -6.12 -23.50
N ALA A 425 14.70 -5.49 -22.45
CA ALA A 425 15.48 -4.76 -21.45
C ALA A 425 16.41 -5.69 -20.65
N ALA A 426 16.02 -6.95 -20.44
CA ALA A 426 16.88 -8.00 -19.88
C ALA A 426 17.94 -8.52 -20.86
N GLY A 427 17.97 -8.00 -22.10
CA GLY A 427 18.98 -8.29 -23.11
C GLY A 427 18.71 -9.53 -23.97
N PHE A 428 17.47 -10.03 -24.04
CA PHE A 428 17.09 -11.04 -25.02
C PHE A 428 17.01 -10.42 -26.43
N SER A 429 17.39 -11.21 -27.43
CA SER A 429 17.31 -10.86 -28.85
C SER A 429 15.89 -11.05 -29.40
N GLY A 430 15.58 -10.41 -30.54
CA GLY A 430 14.30 -10.63 -31.22
C GLY A 430 14.04 -12.10 -31.58
N GLN A 431 15.09 -12.82 -31.97
CA GLN A 431 14.99 -14.25 -32.26
C GLN A 431 14.60 -15.07 -31.02
N GLU A 432 15.14 -14.73 -29.84
CA GLU A 432 14.78 -15.40 -28.59
C GLU A 432 13.33 -15.08 -28.19
N LEU A 433 12.86 -13.85 -28.41
CA LEU A 433 11.45 -13.49 -28.17
C LEU A 433 10.50 -14.28 -29.08
N ARG A 434 10.80 -14.34 -30.39
CA ARG A 434 10.03 -15.16 -31.32
C ARG A 434 10.01 -16.62 -30.90
N THR A 435 11.18 -17.18 -30.58
CA THR A 435 11.30 -18.59 -30.16
C THR A 435 10.55 -18.85 -28.86
N ALA A 436 10.47 -17.86 -27.97
CA ALA A 436 9.65 -17.92 -26.76
C ALA A 436 8.13 -17.88 -27.04
N GLY A 437 7.72 -17.54 -28.26
CA GLY A 437 6.32 -17.50 -28.69
C GLY A 437 5.66 -16.12 -28.61
N TYR A 438 6.44 -15.02 -28.57
CA TYR A 438 5.88 -13.69 -28.78
C TYR A 438 5.53 -13.47 -30.25
N SER A 439 4.37 -12.85 -30.49
CA SER A 439 3.89 -12.44 -31.81
C SER A 439 4.72 -11.29 -32.38
N ALA A 440 4.65 -11.07 -33.70
CA ALA A 440 5.32 -9.94 -34.35
C ALA A 440 4.97 -8.59 -33.71
N ALA A 441 3.73 -8.41 -33.26
CA ALA A 441 3.27 -7.19 -32.59
C ALA A 441 3.96 -6.98 -31.24
N GLU A 442 4.01 -8.02 -30.40
CA GLU A 442 4.69 -7.97 -29.10
C GLU A 442 6.21 -7.77 -29.26
N VAL A 443 6.82 -8.40 -30.26
CA VAL A 443 8.25 -8.22 -30.55
C VAL A 443 8.52 -6.79 -31.05
N ARG A 444 7.64 -6.22 -31.86
CA ARG A 444 7.71 -4.80 -32.28
C ARG A 444 7.55 -3.84 -31.11
N GLU A 445 6.61 -4.11 -30.21
CA GLU A 445 6.39 -3.33 -28.98
C GLU A 445 7.62 -3.33 -28.07
N ALA A 446 8.46 -4.39 -28.14
CA ALA A 446 9.76 -4.44 -27.50
C ALA A 446 10.82 -3.51 -28.14
N GLY A 447 10.48 -2.75 -29.18
CA GLY A 447 11.37 -1.84 -29.89
C GLY A 447 12.22 -2.51 -30.97
N ILE A 448 11.76 -3.63 -31.53
CA ILE A 448 12.43 -4.29 -32.65
C ILE A 448 11.80 -3.81 -33.96
N GLU A 449 12.64 -3.26 -34.83
CA GLU A 449 12.25 -2.66 -36.10
C GLU A 449 11.76 -3.71 -37.11
N ALA A 450 10.89 -3.31 -38.04
CA ALA A 450 10.30 -4.22 -39.03
C ALA A 450 11.35 -4.95 -39.91
N SER A 451 12.49 -4.30 -40.17
CA SER A 451 13.60 -4.91 -40.91
C SER A 451 14.21 -6.09 -40.14
N GLU A 452 14.41 -5.95 -38.82
CA GLU A 452 14.88 -7.04 -37.97
C GLU A 452 13.81 -8.13 -37.83
N LEU A 453 12.52 -7.76 -37.69
CA LEU A 453 11.42 -8.74 -37.65
C LEU A 453 11.39 -9.65 -38.88
N LYS A 454 11.68 -9.09 -40.07
CA LYS A 454 11.83 -9.89 -41.29
C LYS A 454 13.02 -10.86 -41.22
N THR A 455 14.15 -10.43 -40.67
CA THR A 455 15.35 -11.28 -40.55
C THR A 455 15.18 -12.43 -39.56
N ILE A 456 14.28 -12.29 -38.59
CA ILE A 456 13.89 -13.36 -37.65
C ILE A 456 12.68 -14.14 -38.17
N ASP A 457 12.48 -14.19 -39.49
CA ASP A 457 11.51 -15.01 -40.22
C ASP A 457 10.02 -14.68 -39.99
N PHE A 458 9.64 -13.47 -39.53
CA PHE A 458 8.22 -13.11 -39.51
C PHE A 458 7.71 -12.92 -40.94
N SER A 459 6.59 -13.58 -41.23
CA SER A 459 5.95 -13.53 -42.54
C SER A 459 5.36 -12.14 -42.80
N ALA A 460 5.20 -11.80 -44.08
CA ALA A 460 4.53 -10.57 -44.49
C ALA A 460 3.15 -10.39 -43.82
N LYS A 461 2.42 -11.50 -43.62
CA LYS A 461 1.12 -11.48 -42.94
C LYS A 461 1.25 -11.11 -41.47
N GLU A 462 2.14 -11.78 -40.73
CA GLU A 462 2.35 -11.47 -39.30
C GLU A 462 2.80 -10.03 -39.10
N LEU A 463 3.64 -9.50 -39.99
CA LEU A 463 4.08 -8.11 -39.92
C LEU A 463 2.93 -7.13 -40.22
N ARG A 464 2.07 -7.43 -41.20
CA ARG A 464 0.87 -6.62 -41.45
C ARG A 464 -0.09 -6.65 -40.28
N ASP A 465 -0.35 -7.83 -39.73
CA ASP A 465 -1.21 -8.01 -38.56
C ASP A 465 -0.62 -7.29 -37.33
N ALA A 466 0.71 -7.13 -37.27
CA ALA A 466 1.44 -6.31 -36.31
C ALA A 466 1.49 -4.80 -36.65
N GLY A 467 0.72 -4.34 -37.64
CA GLY A 467 0.59 -2.94 -38.00
C GLY A 467 1.76 -2.37 -38.82
N VAL A 468 2.61 -3.21 -39.43
CA VAL A 468 3.63 -2.74 -40.38
C VAL A 468 2.93 -2.35 -41.69
N SER A 469 3.15 -1.10 -42.13
CA SER A 469 2.50 -0.58 -43.34
C SER A 469 3.02 -1.27 -44.60
N ILE A 470 2.23 -1.29 -45.67
CA ILE A 470 2.66 -1.84 -46.98
C ILE A 470 3.92 -1.12 -47.49
N GLU A 471 4.02 0.20 -47.29
CA GLU A 471 5.19 0.98 -47.66
C GLU A 471 6.43 0.53 -46.89
N GLU A 472 6.30 0.33 -45.57
CA GLU A 472 7.40 -0.16 -44.72
C GLU A 472 7.82 -1.57 -45.15
N LEU A 473 6.84 -2.46 -45.42
CA LEU A 473 7.10 -3.82 -45.93
C LEU A 473 7.82 -3.81 -47.29
N ARG A 474 7.44 -2.89 -48.18
CA ARG A 474 8.14 -2.67 -49.46
C ARG A 474 9.58 -2.25 -49.22
N ASN A 475 9.81 -1.29 -48.33
CA ASN A 475 11.13 -0.74 -48.04
C ASN A 475 12.07 -1.78 -47.40
N ILE A 476 11.53 -2.73 -46.64
CA ILE A 476 12.29 -3.88 -46.12
C ILE A 476 12.34 -5.06 -47.10
N GLY A 477 11.84 -4.90 -48.33
CA GLY A 477 12.03 -5.82 -49.45
C GLY A 477 11.02 -6.96 -49.56
N PHE A 478 9.78 -6.80 -49.09
CA PHE A 478 8.69 -7.67 -49.51
C PHE A 478 8.16 -7.23 -50.88
N SER A 479 8.00 -8.16 -51.82
CA SER A 479 7.41 -7.85 -53.12
C SER A 479 5.89 -7.82 -53.04
N ALA A 480 5.24 -7.16 -54.01
CA ALA A 480 3.78 -7.15 -54.14
C ALA A 480 3.15 -8.55 -54.14
N GLY A 481 3.87 -9.57 -54.63
CA GLY A 481 3.40 -10.97 -54.59
C GLY A 481 3.31 -11.54 -53.17
N TRP A 482 4.32 -11.27 -52.34
CA TRP A 482 4.30 -11.66 -50.92
C TRP A 482 3.18 -10.94 -50.16
N LEU A 483 2.96 -9.66 -50.47
CA LEU A 483 1.91 -8.87 -49.84
C LEU A 483 0.51 -9.32 -50.26
N ARG A 484 0.32 -9.69 -51.55
CA ARG A 484 -0.91 -10.34 -52.03
C ARG A 484 -1.17 -11.66 -51.30
N ALA A 485 -0.16 -12.51 -51.16
CA ALA A 485 -0.27 -13.76 -50.41
C ALA A 485 -0.58 -13.53 -48.92
N ALA A 486 -0.13 -12.39 -48.37
CA ALA A 486 -0.50 -11.89 -47.05
C ALA A 486 -1.86 -11.18 -47.00
N GLY A 487 -2.68 -11.29 -48.04
CA GLY A 487 -4.04 -10.75 -48.10
C GLY A 487 -4.12 -9.26 -48.39
N ALA A 488 -3.09 -8.63 -48.96
CA ALA A 488 -3.15 -7.21 -49.34
C ALA A 488 -3.92 -7.05 -50.65
N THR A 489 -4.80 -6.06 -50.69
CA THR A 489 -5.58 -5.73 -51.89
C THR A 489 -4.72 -4.94 -52.88
N ALA A 490 -5.16 -4.88 -54.14
CA ALA A 490 -4.50 -4.06 -55.17
C ALA A 490 -4.43 -2.59 -54.74
N ALA A 491 -5.49 -2.08 -54.09
CA ALA A 491 -5.56 -0.70 -53.61
C ALA A 491 -4.49 -0.43 -52.55
N GLU A 492 -4.40 -1.28 -51.51
CA GLU A 492 -3.40 -1.13 -50.45
C GLU A 492 -1.97 -1.20 -51.00
N ILE A 493 -1.71 -2.15 -51.90
CA ILE A 493 -0.39 -2.31 -52.54
C ILE A 493 -0.05 -1.09 -53.40
N LYS A 494 -1.00 -0.56 -54.18
CA LYS A 494 -0.81 0.68 -54.95
C LYS A 494 -0.50 1.86 -54.04
N THR A 495 -1.29 2.07 -52.99
CA THR A 495 -1.08 3.14 -52.01
C THR A 495 0.28 3.04 -51.32
N GLY A 496 0.78 1.82 -51.08
CA GLY A 496 2.12 1.59 -50.56
C GLY A 496 3.28 1.80 -51.56
N GLY A 497 3.01 2.35 -52.75
CA GLY A 497 4.02 2.80 -53.70
C GLY A 497 4.52 1.74 -54.69
N PHE A 498 3.81 0.62 -54.84
CA PHE A 498 4.10 -0.34 -55.91
C PHE A 498 3.46 0.11 -57.24
N SER A 499 4.18 -0.10 -58.33
CA SER A 499 3.73 0.22 -59.68
C SER A 499 2.69 -0.80 -60.18
N SER A 500 1.81 -0.37 -61.10
CA SER A 500 0.83 -1.25 -61.74
C SER A 500 1.46 -2.46 -62.42
N HIS A 501 2.71 -2.35 -62.91
CA HIS A 501 3.48 -3.46 -63.45
C HIS A 501 3.88 -4.50 -62.38
N GLU A 502 4.27 -4.05 -61.19
CA GLU A 502 4.56 -4.92 -60.04
C GLU A 502 3.28 -5.61 -59.55
N LEU A 503 2.13 -4.91 -59.52
CA LEU A 503 0.84 -5.55 -59.20
C LEU A 503 0.49 -6.63 -60.22
N ARG A 504 0.64 -6.36 -61.53
CA ARG A 504 0.43 -7.40 -62.56
C ARG A 504 1.36 -8.60 -62.35
N THR A 505 2.64 -8.35 -62.10
CA THR A 505 3.65 -9.40 -61.86
C THR A 505 3.35 -10.19 -60.60
N ALA A 506 2.75 -9.56 -59.59
CA ALA A 506 2.25 -10.19 -58.37
C ALA A 506 0.97 -11.02 -58.59
N GLY A 507 0.40 -11.01 -59.80
CA GLY A 507 -0.77 -11.81 -60.17
C GLY A 507 -2.12 -11.10 -59.94
N PHE A 508 -2.14 -9.78 -59.75
CA PHE A 508 -3.40 -9.04 -59.80
C PHE A 508 -3.91 -8.95 -61.24
N SER A 509 -5.22 -9.08 -61.39
CA SER A 509 -5.95 -8.93 -62.65
C SER A 509 -6.20 -7.47 -63.01
N ALA A 510 -6.50 -7.19 -64.27
CA ALA A 510 -6.91 -5.85 -64.69
C ALA A 510 -8.16 -5.35 -63.94
N GLY A 511 -9.07 -6.27 -63.56
CA GLY A 511 -10.25 -5.97 -62.75
C GLY A 511 -9.89 -5.41 -61.38
N GLU A 512 -9.04 -6.14 -60.64
CA GLU A 512 -8.57 -5.71 -59.33
C GLU A 512 -7.81 -4.38 -59.38
N LEU A 513 -7.04 -4.12 -60.45
CA LEU A 513 -6.39 -2.83 -60.65
C LEU A 513 -7.40 -1.70 -60.90
N ARG A 514 -8.45 -1.93 -61.70
CA ARG A 514 -9.51 -0.92 -61.91
C ARG A 514 -10.28 -0.63 -60.63
N GLU A 515 -10.62 -1.65 -59.86
CA GLU A 515 -11.26 -1.48 -58.54
C GLU A 515 -10.37 -0.69 -57.58
N ALA A 516 -9.05 -0.85 -57.68
CA ALA A 516 -8.06 -0.04 -56.98
C ALA A 516 -7.85 1.38 -57.55
N GLY A 517 -8.67 1.81 -58.51
CA GLY A 517 -8.61 3.14 -59.12
C GLY A 517 -7.40 3.34 -60.05
N VAL A 518 -6.86 2.27 -60.64
CA VAL A 518 -5.84 2.36 -61.70
C VAL A 518 -6.52 2.72 -63.03
N SER A 519 -5.99 3.75 -63.69
CA SER A 519 -6.53 4.23 -64.96
C SER A 519 -6.24 3.27 -66.12
N ALA A 520 -6.98 3.41 -67.23
CA ALA A 520 -6.77 2.58 -68.42
C ALA A 520 -5.36 2.71 -69.01
N ASP A 521 -4.76 3.91 -68.96
CA ASP A 521 -3.37 4.16 -69.40
C ASP A 521 -2.36 3.42 -68.52
N GLU A 522 -2.52 3.47 -67.20
CA GLU A 522 -1.66 2.75 -66.26
C GLU A 522 -1.81 1.22 -66.42
N ILE A 523 -3.02 0.73 -66.74
CA ILE A 523 -3.28 -0.69 -67.05
C ILE A 523 -2.58 -1.09 -68.34
N LYS A 524 -2.59 -0.24 -69.37
CA LYS A 524 -1.84 -0.47 -70.61
C LYS A 524 -0.34 -0.51 -70.34
N THR A 525 0.17 0.49 -69.62
CA THR A 525 1.59 0.61 -69.25
C THR A 525 2.05 -0.54 -68.37
N ALA A 526 1.19 -1.07 -67.49
CA ALA A 526 1.47 -2.29 -66.73
C ALA A 526 1.65 -3.53 -67.62
N GLY A 527 1.12 -3.49 -68.84
CA GLY A 527 1.24 -4.56 -69.84
C GLY A 527 0.01 -5.45 -69.94
N PHE A 528 -1.19 -4.97 -69.59
CA PHE A 528 -2.43 -5.68 -69.86
C PHE A 528 -2.93 -5.44 -71.28
N THR A 529 -3.56 -6.45 -71.87
CA THR A 529 -4.18 -6.34 -73.19
C THR A 529 -5.49 -5.56 -73.11
N ALA A 530 -5.91 -4.95 -74.22
CA ALA A 530 -7.22 -4.29 -74.32
C ALA A 530 -8.37 -5.24 -73.97
N ARG A 531 -8.20 -6.55 -74.26
CA ARG A 531 -9.17 -7.58 -73.89
C ARG A 531 -9.31 -7.74 -72.38
N ALA A 532 -8.20 -7.87 -71.66
CA ALA A 532 -8.23 -7.99 -70.20
C ALA A 532 -8.84 -6.73 -69.56
N ALA A 533 -8.53 -5.55 -70.10
CA ALA A 533 -9.09 -4.30 -69.63
C ALA A 533 -10.61 -4.18 -69.93
N ARG A 534 -11.07 -4.68 -71.07
CA ARG A 534 -12.50 -4.81 -71.40
C ARG A 534 -13.22 -5.77 -70.48
N GLU A 535 -12.67 -6.96 -70.25
CA GLU A 535 -13.23 -7.97 -69.33
C GLU A 535 -13.31 -7.43 -67.89
N ALA A 536 -12.38 -6.54 -67.53
CA ALA A 536 -12.42 -5.74 -66.30
C ALA A 536 -13.47 -4.62 -66.30
N GLY A 537 -14.26 -4.46 -67.36
CA GLY A 537 -15.34 -3.50 -67.49
C GLY A 537 -14.96 -2.12 -68.06
N ALA A 538 -13.80 -1.98 -68.69
CA ALA A 538 -13.43 -0.72 -69.35
C ALA A 538 -14.18 -0.54 -70.67
N SER A 539 -14.66 0.67 -70.93
CA SER A 539 -15.34 1.01 -72.18
C SER A 539 -14.34 1.31 -73.31
N ALA A 540 -14.75 1.19 -74.58
CA ALA A 540 -13.89 1.53 -75.72
C ALA A 540 -13.37 2.99 -75.67
N PRO A 541 -14.18 4.00 -75.27
CA PRO A 541 -13.69 5.37 -75.04
C PRO A 541 -12.59 5.46 -73.98
N GLU A 542 -12.77 4.82 -72.81
CA GLU A 542 -11.76 4.79 -71.75
C GLU A 542 -10.45 4.18 -72.23
N LEU A 543 -10.52 3.03 -72.91
CA LEU A 543 -9.33 2.35 -73.39
C LEU A 543 -8.61 3.16 -74.48
N LYS A 544 -9.34 3.79 -75.40
CA LYS A 544 -8.71 4.68 -76.39
C LYS A 544 -8.01 5.86 -75.70
N GLN A 545 -8.66 6.50 -74.73
CA GLN A 545 -8.06 7.59 -73.96
C GLN A 545 -6.82 7.11 -73.19
N GLY A 546 -6.83 5.87 -72.70
CA GLY A 546 -5.68 5.18 -72.11
C GLY A 546 -4.65 4.67 -73.12
N GLY A 547 -4.68 5.14 -74.37
CA GLY A 547 -3.68 4.86 -75.39
C GLY A 547 -3.84 3.55 -76.14
N TYR A 548 -4.89 2.75 -75.92
CA TYR A 548 -5.17 1.57 -76.75
C TYR A 548 -5.57 1.96 -78.18
N THR A 549 -5.00 1.28 -79.17
CA THR A 549 -5.25 1.54 -80.59
C THR A 549 -6.58 0.93 -81.03
N GLY A 550 -7.18 1.46 -82.10
CA GLY A 550 -8.43 0.90 -82.65
C GLY A 550 -8.31 -0.59 -83.00
N ALA A 551 -7.14 -1.04 -83.47
CA ALA A 551 -6.89 -2.46 -83.76
C ALA A 551 -6.89 -3.31 -82.47
N GLU A 552 -6.30 -2.82 -81.38
CA GLU A 552 -6.34 -3.47 -80.07
C GLU A 552 -7.79 -3.55 -79.53
N LEU A 553 -8.59 -2.49 -79.71
CA LEU A 553 -10.01 -2.50 -79.32
C LEU A 553 -10.83 -3.51 -80.13
N ARG A 554 -10.60 -3.60 -81.45
CA ARG A 554 -11.23 -4.63 -82.29
C ARG A 554 -10.85 -6.03 -81.83
N MET A 555 -9.57 -6.28 -81.56
CA MET A 555 -9.10 -7.58 -81.06
C MET A 555 -9.60 -7.91 -79.65
N ALA A 556 -9.88 -6.89 -78.84
CA ALA A 556 -10.59 -7.03 -77.57
C ALA A 556 -12.08 -7.38 -77.74
N GLY A 557 -12.59 -7.31 -78.97
CA GLY A 557 -13.94 -7.70 -79.37
C GLY A 557 -14.98 -6.58 -79.27
N PHE A 558 -14.57 -5.32 -79.18
CA PHE A 558 -15.50 -4.20 -79.33
C PHE A 558 -16.03 -4.16 -80.77
N SER A 559 -17.32 -3.88 -80.90
CA SER A 559 -17.96 -3.62 -82.18
C SER A 559 -17.45 -2.32 -82.80
N ALA A 560 -17.60 -2.17 -84.13
CA ALA A 560 -17.25 -0.94 -84.80
C ALA A 560 -18.05 0.26 -84.24
N ALA A 561 -19.29 0.05 -83.79
CA ALA A 561 -20.11 1.09 -83.16
C ALA A 561 -19.51 1.58 -81.83
N GLU A 562 -19.09 0.66 -80.96
CA GLU A 562 -18.45 1.00 -79.67
C GLU A 562 -17.11 1.71 -79.87
N VAL A 563 -16.28 1.23 -80.81
CA VAL A 563 -15.01 1.89 -81.13
C VAL A 563 -15.25 3.24 -81.79
N ARG A 564 -16.27 3.38 -82.63
CA ARG A 564 -16.63 4.68 -83.23
C ARG A 564 -17.11 5.69 -82.19
N ALA A 565 -17.85 5.25 -81.18
CA ALA A 565 -18.29 6.09 -80.06
C ALA A 565 -17.11 6.67 -79.26
N SER A 566 -15.91 6.08 -79.34
CA SER A 566 -14.66 6.66 -78.82
C SER A 566 -14.07 7.78 -79.68
N GLY A 567 -14.75 8.18 -80.77
CA GLY A 567 -14.35 9.25 -81.68
C GLY A 567 -13.34 8.81 -82.75
N LEU A 568 -13.32 7.54 -83.14
CA LEU A 568 -12.59 7.11 -84.35
C LEU A 568 -13.41 7.46 -85.60
N SER A 569 -12.75 8.05 -86.59
CA SER A 569 -13.29 8.26 -87.92
C SER A 569 -13.49 6.94 -88.67
N VAL A 570 -14.30 6.96 -89.73
CA VAL A 570 -14.51 5.79 -90.60
C VAL A 570 -13.18 5.24 -91.15
N ALA A 571 -12.26 6.12 -91.56
CA ALA A 571 -10.95 5.72 -92.05
C ALA A 571 -10.13 5.01 -90.96
N GLU A 572 -10.16 5.50 -89.72
CA GLU A 572 -9.45 4.86 -88.60
C GLU A 572 -10.07 3.52 -88.19
N LEU A 573 -11.39 3.35 -88.29
CA LEU A 573 -12.04 2.04 -88.11
C LEU A 573 -11.57 1.03 -89.17
N ARG A 574 -11.41 1.48 -90.42
CA ARG A 574 -10.87 0.63 -91.49
C ARG A 574 -9.42 0.26 -91.25
N MET A 575 -8.58 1.22 -90.84
CA MET A 575 -7.19 0.95 -90.44
C MET A 575 -7.10 0.02 -89.23
N ALA A 576 -8.06 0.09 -88.30
CA ALA A 576 -8.18 -0.85 -87.19
C ALA A 576 -8.59 -2.27 -87.61
N GLY A 577 -9.00 -2.46 -88.87
CA GLY A 577 -9.35 -3.76 -89.45
C GLY A 577 -10.84 -4.11 -89.38
N PHE A 578 -11.72 -3.16 -89.09
CA PHE A 578 -13.18 -3.36 -89.23
C PHE A 578 -13.58 -3.39 -90.70
N SER A 579 -14.50 -4.26 -91.10
CA SER A 579 -15.00 -4.36 -92.47
C SER A 579 -15.95 -3.21 -92.83
N ALA A 580 -16.25 -3.04 -94.12
CA ALA A 580 -17.25 -2.06 -94.58
C ALA A 580 -18.67 -2.37 -94.05
N ALA A 581 -18.97 -3.65 -93.79
CA ALA A 581 -20.21 -4.07 -93.14
C ALA A 581 -20.25 -3.64 -91.66
N ASP A 582 -19.17 -3.84 -90.91
CA ASP A 582 -19.08 -3.40 -89.51
C ASP A 582 -19.25 -1.87 -89.41
N VAL A 583 -18.62 -1.12 -90.32
CA VAL A 583 -18.75 0.35 -90.41
C VAL A 583 -20.18 0.78 -90.74
N ARG A 584 -20.92 -0.02 -91.53
CA ARG A 584 -22.33 0.24 -91.82
C ARG A 584 -23.19 0.13 -90.57
N GLU A 585 -23.01 -0.94 -89.81
CA GLU A 585 -23.72 -1.16 -88.54
C GLU A 585 -23.39 -0.07 -87.51
N ALA A 586 -22.16 0.45 -87.53
CA ALA A 586 -21.72 1.55 -86.67
C ALA A 586 -22.34 2.93 -87.01
N GLY A 587 -23.05 3.05 -88.13
CA GLY A 587 -23.70 4.28 -88.57
C GLY A 587 -22.75 5.30 -89.19
N THR A 588 -22.92 5.58 -90.48
CA THR A 588 -22.14 6.57 -91.24
C THR A 588 -23.01 7.64 -91.88
N ASN A 589 -22.55 8.89 -91.86
CA ASN A 589 -23.21 9.95 -92.59
C ASN A 589 -22.77 9.99 -94.07
N LYS A 590 -23.47 10.79 -94.88
CA LYS A 590 -23.24 10.93 -96.32
C LYS A 590 -21.78 11.28 -96.67
N GLU A 591 -21.18 12.22 -95.94
CA GLU A 591 -19.83 12.74 -96.19
C GLU A 591 -18.73 11.73 -95.82
N GLU A 592 -18.93 10.98 -94.73
CA GLU A 592 -17.98 9.96 -94.26
C GLU A 592 -17.91 8.75 -95.20
N LYS A 593 -19.03 8.37 -95.82
CA LYS A 593 -19.10 7.26 -96.77
C LYS A 593 -18.17 7.48 -97.98
N LYS A 594 -18.12 8.70 -98.50
CA LYS A 594 -17.31 9.04 -99.69
C LYS A 594 -15.83 9.27 -99.37
N LYS A 595 -15.52 9.81 -98.18
CA LYS A 595 -14.13 10.13 -97.78
C LYS A 595 -13.34 8.92 -97.29
N GLY A 596 -14.01 7.92 -96.71
CA GLY A 596 -13.34 6.80 -96.05
C GLY A 596 -13.42 5.46 -96.77
N LEU A 597 -14.30 5.30 -97.77
CA LEU A 597 -14.60 4.02 -98.41
C LEU A 597 -14.82 4.20 -99.92
N SER A 598 -14.45 3.21 -100.71
CA SER A 598 -14.78 3.16 -102.14
C SER A 598 -16.22 2.67 -102.37
N ALA A 599 -16.79 2.99 -103.54
CA ALA A 599 -18.11 2.48 -103.94
C ALA A 599 -18.16 0.93 -103.94
N LEU A 600 -17.05 0.28 -104.29
CA LEU A 600 -16.90 -1.18 -104.27
C LEU A 600 -16.98 -1.74 -102.85
N GLU A 601 -16.23 -1.17 -101.91
CA GLU A 601 -16.25 -1.60 -100.50
C GLU A 601 -17.63 -1.40 -99.85
N LEU A 602 -18.29 -0.28 -100.14
CA LEU A 602 -19.66 -0.05 -99.66
C LEU A 602 -20.63 -1.04 -100.30
N LYS A 603 -20.54 -1.32 -101.60
CA LYS A 603 -21.41 -2.32 -102.24
C LYS A 603 -21.21 -3.71 -101.64
N GLN A 604 -19.97 -4.13 -101.41
CA GLN A 604 -19.64 -5.39 -100.74
C GLN A 604 -20.09 -5.43 -99.27
N GLY A 605 -20.10 -4.29 -98.57
CA GLY A 605 -20.70 -4.10 -97.25
C GLY A 605 -22.24 -4.06 -97.25
N GLY A 606 -22.88 -4.31 -98.40
CA GLY A 606 -24.32 -4.44 -98.56
C GLY A 606 -25.08 -3.13 -98.78
N TYR A 607 -24.41 -2.01 -99.05
CA TYR A 607 -25.08 -0.76 -99.39
C TYR A 607 -25.75 -0.86 -100.77
N SER A 608 -26.98 -0.36 -100.87
CA SER A 608 -27.75 -0.28 -102.10
C SER A 608 -27.22 0.79 -103.06
N ALA A 609 -27.57 0.67 -104.35
CA ALA A 609 -27.21 1.67 -105.35
C ALA A 609 -27.76 3.07 -105.01
N VAL A 610 -28.96 3.12 -104.42
CA VAL A 610 -29.60 4.35 -103.91
C VAL A 610 -28.72 4.98 -102.81
N GLU A 611 -28.23 4.18 -101.87
CA GLU A 611 -27.36 4.67 -100.78
C GLU A 611 -26.00 5.14 -101.28
N LEU A 612 -25.42 4.48 -102.30
CA LEU A 612 -24.17 4.91 -102.94
C LEU A 612 -24.34 6.25 -103.67
N ARG A 613 -25.41 6.41 -104.44
CA ARG A 613 -25.76 7.69 -105.06
C ARG A 613 -25.98 8.78 -104.02
N THR A 614 -26.72 8.45 -102.96
CA THR A 614 -27.01 9.38 -101.87
C THR A 614 -25.73 9.79 -101.15
N ALA A 615 -24.75 8.88 -101.02
CA ALA A 615 -23.39 9.13 -100.53
C ALA A 615 -22.55 10.04 -101.46
N GLY A 616 -23.03 10.33 -102.67
CA GLY A 616 -22.38 11.24 -103.62
C GLY A 616 -21.39 10.58 -104.58
N PHE A 617 -21.44 9.25 -104.73
CA PHE A 617 -20.72 8.56 -105.80
C PHE A 617 -21.40 8.80 -107.15
N SER A 618 -20.59 9.02 -108.18
CA SER A 618 -21.04 9.15 -109.56
C SER A 618 -21.54 7.82 -110.12
N ALA A 619 -22.36 7.87 -111.18
CA ALA A 619 -22.82 6.65 -111.87
C ALA A 619 -21.65 5.76 -112.33
N GLY A 620 -20.49 6.36 -112.67
CA GLY A 620 -19.27 5.64 -113.06
C GLY A 620 -18.66 4.87 -111.91
N GLU A 621 -18.52 5.49 -110.74
CA GLU A 621 -17.98 4.85 -109.54
C GLU A 621 -18.91 3.73 -109.03
N VAL A 622 -20.23 3.97 -109.04
CA VAL A 622 -21.24 2.97 -108.63
C VAL A 622 -21.29 1.79 -109.61
N ARG A 623 -21.16 2.04 -110.92
CA ARG A 623 -21.06 0.98 -111.92
C ARG A 623 -19.78 0.17 -111.78
N ALA A 624 -18.63 0.82 -111.56
CA ALA A 624 -17.34 0.16 -111.35
C ALA A 624 -17.34 -0.75 -110.10
N ALA A 625 -18.22 -0.47 -109.13
CA ALA A 625 -18.49 -1.33 -107.98
C ALA A 625 -19.33 -2.59 -108.30
N GLY A 626 -19.72 -2.81 -109.57
CA GLY A 626 -20.48 -3.98 -110.02
C GLY A 626 -22.00 -3.85 -109.86
N VAL A 627 -22.54 -2.63 -109.74
CA VAL A 627 -23.99 -2.38 -109.67
C VAL A 627 -24.63 -2.49 -111.05
N SER A 628 -25.76 -3.19 -111.14
CA SER A 628 -26.48 -3.41 -112.39
C SER A 628 -27.09 -2.12 -112.95
N ILE A 629 -27.38 -2.10 -114.25
CA ILE A 629 -28.00 -0.93 -114.90
C ILE A 629 -29.40 -0.63 -114.36
N ASP A 630 -30.16 -1.68 -114.02
CA ASP A 630 -31.48 -1.55 -113.41
C ASP A 630 -31.38 -0.92 -112.02
N ASP A 631 -30.40 -1.34 -111.22
CA ASP A 631 -30.14 -0.75 -109.89
C ASP A 631 -29.65 0.71 -109.98
N LEU A 632 -28.88 1.08 -111.02
CA LEU A 632 -28.50 2.48 -111.27
C LEU A 632 -29.74 3.35 -111.58
N LYS A 633 -30.70 2.80 -112.32
CA LYS A 633 -31.97 3.47 -112.60
C LYS A 633 -32.84 3.60 -111.36
N VAL A 634 -32.97 2.53 -110.58
CA VAL A 634 -33.69 2.53 -109.30
C VAL A 634 -33.05 3.51 -108.30
N ALA A 635 -31.72 3.63 -108.34
CA ALA A 635 -30.99 4.68 -107.60
C ALA A 635 -31.31 6.10 -108.08
N GLY A 636 -31.88 6.24 -109.28
CA GLY A 636 -32.34 7.50 -109.87
C GLY A 636 -31.26 8.29 -110.61
N PHE A 637 -30.12 7.67 -110.96
CA PHE A 637 -29.19 8.28 -111.92
C PHE A 637 -29.91 8.52 -113.25
N SER A 638 -29.61 9.61 -113.94
CA SER A 638 -30.17 9.91 -115.26
C SER A 638 -29.48 9.10 -116.36
N GLY A 639 -30.17 8.91 -117.49
CA GLY A 639 -29.56 8.28 -118.67
C GLY A 639 -28.30 9.02 -119.16
N GLY A 640 -28.22 10.34 -118.95
CA GLY A 640 -27.03 11.14 -119.24
C GLY A 640 -25.85 10.83 -118.31
N GLU A 641 -26.08 10.70 -117.00
CA GLU A 641 -25.05 10.30 -116.03
C GLU A 641 -24.56 8.86 -116.29
N CYS A 642 -25.46 7.94 -116.63
CA CYS A 642 -25.13 6.56 -116.98
C CYS A 642 -24.36 6.47 -118.32
N ARG A 643 -24.67 7.33 -119.31
CA ARG A 643 -23.88 7.44 -120.55
C ARG A 643 -22.48 7.97 -120.29
N ALA A 644 -22.34 9.01 -119.46
CA ALA A 644 -21.04 9.54 -119.04
C ALA A 644 -20.20 8.52 -118.25
N ALA A 645 -20.86 7.58 -117.58
CA ALA A 645 -20.26 6.40 -116.94
C ALA A 645 -19.87 5.27 -117.93
N GLY A 646 -20.04 5.49 -119.24
CA GLY A 646 -19.61 4.59 -120.31
C GLY A 646 -20.62 3.50 -120.71
N LEU A 647 -21.93 3.68 -120.44
CA LEU A 647 -22.98 2.79 -120.96
C LEU A 647 -23.38 3.22 -122.38
N SER A 648 -23.49 2.25 -123.28
CA SER A 648 -23.93 2.45 -124.66
C SER A 648 -25.42 2.77 -124.73
N THR A 649 -25.86 3.38 -125.84
CA THR A 649 -27.27 3.71 -126.07
C THR A 649 -28.18 2.48 -125.96
N ASN A 650 -27.74 1.34 -126.51
CA ASN A 650 -28.50 0.09 -126.43
C ASN A 650 -28.64 -0.42 -124.98
N GLU A 651 -27.57 -0.36 -124.19
CA GLU A 651 -27.64 -0.77 -122.77
C GLU A 651 -28.62 0.11 -121.99
N LEU A 652 -28.59 1.44 -122.21
CA LEU A 652 -29.51 2.39 -121.55
C LEU A 652 -30.98 2.15 -121.91
N GLU A 653 -31.27 1.83 -123.16
CA GLU A 653 -32.61 1.48 -123.63
C GLU A 653 -33.11 0.18 -123.00
N VAL A 654 -32.26 -0.85 -122.91
CA VAL A 654 -32.59 -2.13 -122.25
C VAL A 654 -32.86 -1.93 -120.75
N GLY A 655 -32.11 -1.05 -120.08
CA GLY A 655 -32.39 -0.61 -118.70
C GLY A 655 -33.61 0.33 -118.58
N GLY A 656 -34.24 0.70 -119.71
CA GLY A 656 -35.46 1.51 -119.77
C GLY A 656 -35.29 3.00 -119.50
N PHE A 657 -34.10 3.58 -119.71
CA PHE A 657 -33.90 5.02 -119.69
C PHE A 657 -34.44 5.64 -120.99
N THR A 658 -35.54 6.40 -120.91
CA THR A 658 -36.17 7.02 -122.09
C THR A 658 -35.67 8.46 -122.28
N SER A 659 -35.12 8.78 -123.45
CA SER A 659 -34.78 10.16 -123.84
C SER A 659 -36.04 10.92 -124.26
N SER A 660 -36.81 11.44 -123.31
CA SER A 660 -38.00 12.23 -123.66
C SER A 660 -37.65 13.72 -123.69
N GLU A 661 -37.28 14.25 -124.86
CA GLU A 661 -37.43 15.67 -125.23
C GLU A 661 -36.97 15.88 -126.70
N ALA A 662 -37.91 15.79 -127.66
CA ALA A 662 -37.69 16.32 -129.02
C ALA A 662 -38.22 17.76 -129.06
N ARG A 663 -37.36 18.71 -129.45
CA ARG A 663 -37.64 20.15 -129.43
C ARG A 663 -37.67 20.66 -130.87
N CYS A 664 -38.74 21.35 -131.29
CA CYS A 664 -38.77 22.02 -132.59
C CYS A 664 -37.64 23.06 -132.68
N VAL A 665 -36.60 22.77 -133.48
CA VAL A 665 -35.41 23.60 -133.65
C VAL A 665 -35.52 24.57 -134.81
N LEU A 666 -36.37 24.29 -135.80
CA LEU A 666 -36.50 25.13 -136.98
C LEU A 666 -37.91 25.08 -137.56
N THR A 667 -38.44 26.23 -137.98
CA THR A 667 -39.69 26.32 -138.76
C THR A 667 -39.39 27.05 -140.07
N LEU A 668 -39.45 26.33 -141.18
CA LEU A 668 -39.28 26.87 -142.53
C LEU A 668 -40.66 27.26 -143.08
N LYS A 669 -40.76 28.42 -143.75
CA LYS A 669 -42.01 28.93 -144.34
C LYS A 669 -41.82 29.21 -145.83
N GLY A 670 -42.92 29.23 -146.58
CA GLY A 670 -42.92 29.74 -147.96
C GLY A 670 -43.20 28.72 -149.05
N HIS A 671 -43.59 27.50 -148.70
CA HIS A 671 -44.07 26.55 -149.71
C HIS A 671 -45.48 26.94 -150.20
N THR A 672 -45.75 26.72 -151.49
CA THR A 672 -46.96 27.20 -152.17
C THR A 672 -48.07 26.15 -152.30
N GLY A 673 -47.87 24.93 -151.80
CA GLY A 673 -48.88 23.85 -151.79
C GLY A 673 -48.70 22.84 -150.65
N SER A 674 -49.72 22.01 -150.35
CA SER A 674 -49.69 21.10 -149.18
C SER A 674 -48.53 20.13 -149.21
N VAL A 675 -47.82 20.01 -148.09
CA VAL A 675 -46.75 19.02 -147.88
C VAL A 675 -47.22 18.00 -146.84
N HIS A 676 -47.46 16.76 -147.27
CA HIS A 676 -48.02 15.68 -146.42
C HIS A 676 -47.01 14.59 -146.04
N SER A 677 -45.71 14.89 -146.08
CA SER A 677 -44.66 13.94 -145.73
C SER A 677 -43.96 14.28 -144.42
N VAL A 678 -43.50 13.24 -143.72
CA VAL A 678 -42.55 13.31 -142.62
C VAL A 678 -41.28 12.61 -143.08
N CYS A 679 -40.14 13.25 -142.90
CA CYS A 679 -38.84 12.74 -143.34
C CYS A 679 -37.82 12.82 -142.20
N ILE A 680 -37.07 11.75 -141.99
CA ILE A 680 -35.90 11.78 -141.11
C ILE A 680 -34.77 12.45 -141.89
N LEU A 681 -34.29 13.59 -141.39
CA LEU A 681 -33.25 14.37 -142.08
C LEU A 681 -31.86 13.76 -141.87
N ASP A 682 -31.60 13.36 -140.63
CA ASP A 682 -30.49 12.55 -140.17
C ASP A 682 -30.96 11.74 -138.96
N GLY A 683 -30.23 10.72 -138.52
CA GLY A 683 -30.67 9.79 -137.46
C GLY A 683 -31.04 10.42 -136.10
N HIS A 684 -30.99 11.75 -135.97
CA HIS A 684 -31.33 12.50 -134.77
C HIS A 684 -32.29 13.69 -135.00
N ARG A 685 -32.75 13.96 -136.24
CA ARG A 685 -33.69 15.06 -136.55
C ARG A 685 -34.78 14.63 -137.52
N LEU A 686 -36.00 15.08 -137.28
CA LEU A 686 -37.15 14.78 -138.15
C LEU A 686 -37.79 16.07 -138.67
N ALA A 687 -38.14 16.10 -139.95
CA ALA A 687 -38.91 17.16 -140.57
C ALA A 687 -40.35 16.72 -140.82
N SER A 688 -41.31 17.53 -140.38
CA SER A 688 -42.74 17.31 -140.64
C SER A 688 -43.31 18.49 -141.43
N GLY A 689 -43.98 18.20 -142.55
CA GLY A 689 -44.71 19.20 -143.34
C GLY A 689 -46.07 19.56 -142.76
N GLY A 690 -46.41 20.85 -142.76
CA GLY A 690 -47.74 21.38 -142.45
C GLY A 690 -48.63 21.44 -143.70
N GLY A 691 -49.95 21.31 -143.51
CA GLY A 691 -50.93 21.38 -144.60
C GLY A 691 -51.08 22.78 -145.22
N TRP A 692 -51.96 22.89 -146.23
CA TRP A 692 -52.23 24.12 -147.02
C TRP A 692 -52.40 25.41 -146.20
N TYR A 693 -52.94 25.32 -144.97
CA TYR A 693 -53.20 26.46 -144.10
C TYR A 693 -51.98 26.94 -143.31
N ASP A 694 -51.08 26.03 -142.92
CA ASP A 694 -49.93 26.35 -142.06
C ASP A 694 -48.72 26.81 -142.89
N LYS A 695 -48.57 26.26 -144.11
CA LYS A 695 -47.48 26.59 -145.05
C LYS A 695 -46.07 26.52 -144.43
N THR A 696 -45.88 25.68 -143.42
CA THR A 696 -44.59 25.49 -142.74
C THR A 696 -44.05 24.06 -142.81
N VAL A 697 -42.73 23.90 -142.69
CA VAL A 697 -42.06 22.63 -142.40
C VAL A 697 -41.33 22.81 -141.07
N LYS A 698 -41.61 21.95 -140.11
CA LYS A 698 -41.00 21.97 -138.77
C LYS A 698 -39.92 20.89 -138.68
N VAL A 699 -38.75 21.25 -138.16
CA VAL A 699 -37.67 20.32 -137.82
C VAL A 699 -37.62 20.16 -136.32
N TRP A 700 -37.72 18.92 -135.86
CA TRP A 700 -37.66 18.53 -134.45
C TRP A 700 -36.37 17.80 -134.12
#